data_AF-D4LYJ8-F1
#
_entry.id   AF-D4LYJ8-F1
#
_cell.length_a   1.000
_cell.length_b   1.000
_cell.length_c   1.000
_cell.angle_alpha   90.00
_cell.angle_beta   90.00
_cell.angle_gamma   90.00
#
_symmetry.space_group_name_H-M   'P 1'
#
loop_
_entity.id
_entity.type
_entity.pdbx_description
1 polymer ?
#
loop_
_entity_poly.entity_id
_entity_poly.type
_entity_poly.pdbx_seq_one_letter_code
_entity_poly.pdbx_strand_id
1 'polypeptide(L)'
;MKQLTCEMCGSTDLIKQDGVFVCQTCGCKYSVEEARKMMIEGTVEVTGTVKVDNSDAIENYLKMARNALDANNNEEAENYANKIIELDPQNSPAWDIKGEAAGWQSKANNNRMSESVSAWLNSIKFATDEESDELCRRIANKYVNLWEAMVSLHAVNFASIRSDENLNATTRDVDNGIILMNTLTVKGGVSFNRAKVYEVIAKNLNKSAVDGFKNAQKEFGPEHHNMSKWQWEHFTASCDNCVKLLEKAAELVRSDSLGTLICKNQVFIAETARDSSSWKYEVNARTPDRYIKEYSFTEAAKKTRTDKIDSYKKNQTLFEGGQASLTIKAVQGNRREEELELGRKQYWEEHQAEKEQMEDEKKQLSERVAAIDTEIQGMPVFKELKDATVKRNETDEQIVSLSEYQRSLGMFKGKEKKALQAQIDELKAKRADYVELMSKLEETAKSARKPLDDERTSAQRRISEIEAEFKKERGQISRAAGQFTIPNAVVDGKFAITPNILFEHFKSVLPAPYAVEELKPQACDLNEDMAGTLVMFVIDNSIADKNKNTGVNIFIDAAGKDEKIRSIYVRASAERASKYGKVFTIIGSIVVMSLSANISQSDAENAICNIKYSNSSSLYGDDGLIIEAATYSTKLLGIMNVRYQGALIRTGK
;
A
#
# COMPACT_ATOMS: atom_id res chain seq x y z
N MET A 1 33.95 -45.96 63.81
CA MET A 1 35.05 -46.52 62.99
C MET A 1 34.41 -47.16 61.77
N LYS A 2 34.87 -46.86 60.56
CA LYS A 2 34.39 -47.54 59.34
C LYS A 2 34.69 -49.05 59.47
N GLN A 3 33.74 -49.88 59.07
CA GLN A 3 33.89 -51.33 59.10
C GLN A 3 34.90 -51.74 58.03
N LEU A 4 35.86 -52.61 58.38
CA LEU A 4 36.81 -53.15 57.43
C LEU A 4 36.09 -54.18 56.55
N THR A 5 36.26 -54.08 55.23
CA THR A 5 35.67 -55.01 54.27
C THR A 5 36.78 -55.65 53.46
N CYS A 6 36.77 -56.97 53.35
CA CYS A 6 37.73 -57.74 52.58
C CYS A 6 37.56 -57.42 51.09
N GLU A 7 38.56 -56.81 50.46
CA GLU A 7 38.55 -56.49 49.02
C GLU A 7 38.36 -57.72 48.12
N MET A 8 38.81 -58.90 48.54
CA MET A 8 38.70 -60.12 47.73
C MET A 8 37.31 -60.75 47.68
N CYS A 9 36.49 -60.59 48.72
CA CYS A 9 35.20 -61.29 48.81
C CYS A 9 34.05 -60.45 49.37
N GLY A 10 34.30 -59.20 49.76
CA GLY A 10 33.29 -58.31 50.34
C GLY A 10 32.87 -58.66 51.77
N SER A 11 33.43 -59.71 52.38
CA SER A 11 33.13 -60.07 53.78
C SER A 11 33.67 -59.00 54.74
N THR A 12 32.89 -58.70 55.77
CA THR A 12 33.28 -57.77 56.84
C THR A 12 33.80 -58.50 58.09
N ASP A 13 33.91 -59.83 58.02
CA ASP A 13 34.38 -60.67 59.10
C ASP A 13 35.90 -60.87 59.03
N LEU A 14 36.64 -59.83 59.45
CA LEU A 14 38.09 -59.83 59.55
C LEU A 14 38.52 -59.77 61.02
N ILE A 15 39.32 -60.75 61.45
CA ILE A 15 39.87 -60.81 62.79
C ILE A 15 41.38 -60.63 62.77
N LYS A 16 41.95 -60.02 63.82
CA LYS A 16 43.38 -59.82 63.94
C LYS A 16 44.03 -61.06 64.55
N GLN A 17 44.92 -61.72 63.79
CA GLN A 17 45.70 -62.87 64.24
C GLN A 17 47.17 -62.65 63.87
N ASP A 18 48.09 -62.88 64.80
CA ASP A 18 49.55 -62.81 64.59
C ASP A 18 50.04 -61.50 63.91
N GLY A 19 49.41 -60.37 64.22
CA GLY A 19 49.80 -59.06 63.70
C GLY A 19 49.24 -58.70 62.32
N VAL A 20 48.43 -59.55 61.69
CA VAL A 20 47.71 -59.29 60.43
C VAL A 20 46.19 -59.47 60.61
N PHE A 21 45.39 -58.87 59.74
CA PHE A 21 43.93 -59.07 59.70
C PHE A 21 43.59 -60.18 58.70
N VAL A 22 42.92 -61.23 59.16
CA VAL A 22 42.56 -62.40 58.35
C VAL A 22 41.05 -62.45 58.13
N CYS A 23 40.62 -62.44 56.87
CA CYS A 23 39.23 -62.64 56.49
C CYS A 23 38.81 -64.08 56.79
N GLN A 24 37.77 -64.25 57.60
CA GLN A 24 37.28 -65.59 57.99
C GLN A 24 36.56 -66.32 56.86
N THR A 25 36.12 -65.59 55.83
CA THR A 25 35.40 -66.18 54.70
C THR A 25 36.32 -66.73 53.61
N CYS A 26 37.41 -66.03 53.27
CA CYS A 26 38.30 -66.43 52.16
C CYS A 26 39.76 -66.65 52.56
N GLY A 27 40.14 -66.38 53.82
CA GLY A 27 41.51 -66.53 54.31
C GLY A 27 42.49 -65.46 53.85
N CYS A 28 42.04 -64.42 53.13
CA CYS A 28 42.89 -63.29 52.72
C CYS A 28 43.45 -62.56 53.94
N LYS A 29 44.75 -62.21 53.91
CA LYS A 29 45.46 -61.57 55.02
C LYS A 29 45.88 -60.16 54.62
N TYR A 30 45.55 -59.18 55.46
CA TYR A 30 45.93 -57.79 55.31
C TYR A 30 46.90 -57.40 56.41
N SER A 31 47.98 -56.70 56.07
CA SER A 31 48.83 -56.05 57.06
C SER A 31 48.07 -54.92 57.77
N VAL A 32 48.60 -54.46 58.90
CA VAL A 32 48.01 -53.33 59.64
C VAL A 32 47.99 -52.05 58.79
N GLU A 33 48.98 -51.84 57.92
CA GLU A 33 49.03 -50.67 57.04
C GLU A 33 48.01 -50.74 55.90
N GLU A 34 47.82 -51.90 55.28
CA GLU A 34 46.79 -52.12 54.26
C GLU A 34 45.39 -51.95 54.84
N ALA A 35 45.15 -52.53 56.02
CA ALA A 35 43.91 -52.32 56.77
C ALA A 35 43.66 -50.84 57.07
N ARG A 36 44.71 -50.06 57.36
CA ARG A 36 44.62 -48.62 57.61
C ARG A 36 44.33 -47.81 56.35
N LYS A 37 44.91 -48.18 55.20
CA LYS A 37 44.64 -47.53 53.91
C LYS A 37 43.19 -47.72 53.48
N MET A 38 42.63 -48.92 53.68
CA MET A 38 41.20 -49.19 53.43
C MET A 38 40.25 -48.36 54.30
N MET A 39 40.74 -47.71 55.37
CA MET A 39 39.95 -46.78 56.19
C MET A 39 40.07 -45.31 55.78
N ILE A 40 41.02 -44.96 54.89
CA ILE A 40 41.43 -43.56 54.63
C ILE A 40 40.97 -43.01 53.27
N GLU A 41 40.57 -43.83 52.30
CA GLU A 41 40.02 -43.30 51.04
C GLU A 41 38.55 -42.86 51.21
N GLY A 42 38.40 -41.58 51.50
CA GLY A 42 37.16 -40.85 51.34
C GLY A 42 36.91 -40.55 49.86
N THR A 43 35.73 -40.89 49.39
CA THR A 43 35.10 -40.28 48.22
C THR A 43 35.21 -38.75 48.34
N VAL A 44 35.80 -38.10 47.35
CA VAL A 44 35.71 -36.64 47.20
C VAL A 44 34.25 -36.33 46.88
N GLU A 45 33.51 -35.87 47.88
CA GLU A 45 32.23 -35.19 47.65
C GLU A 45 32.52 -33.90 46.88
N VAL A 46 32.23 -33.90 45.58
CA VAL A 46 32.12 -32.67 44.79
C VAL A 46 30.78 -32.02 45.14
N THR A 47 30.65 -31.53 46.36
CA THR A 47 29.58 -30.61 46.77
C THR A 47 30.03 -29.19 46.48
N GLY A 48 30.16 -28.89 45.20
CA GLY A 48 30.31 -27.54 44.68
C GLY A 48 29.64 -27.52 43.32
N THR A 49 28.59 -26.73 43.15
CA THR A 49 28.06 -26.43 41.82
C THR A 49 29.17 -25.77 41.02
N VAL A 50 29.85 -26.54 40.17
CA VAL A 50 30.80 -26.02 39.19
C VAL A 50 29.98 -25.18 38.21
N LYS A 51 29.94 -23.87 38.42
CA LYS A 51 29.53 -22.93 37.38
C LYS A 51 30.64 -22.95 36.34
N VAL A 52 30.47 -23.76 35.30
CA VAL A 52 31.36 -23.74 34.13
C VAL A 52 31.10 -22.43 33.41
N ASP A 53 32.09 -21.54 33.41
CA ASP A 53 32.05 -20.31 32.62
C ASP A 53 32.30 -20.67 31.15
N ASN A 54 31.25 -20.57 30.34
CA ASN A 54 31.30 -20.86 28.91
C ASN A 54 31.42 -19.59 28.05
N SER A 55 31.69 -18.42 28.65
CA SER A 55 31.64 -17.12 27.95
C SER A 55 32.59 -17.07 26.75
N ASP A 56 33.84 -17.50 26.91
CA ASP A 56 34.84 -17.54 25.82
C ASP A 56 34.43 -18.49 24.69
N ALA A 57 33.82 -19.62 25.02
CA ALA A 57 33.34 -20.59 24.04
C ALA A 57 32.16 -20.00 23.25
N ILE A 58 31.23 -19.34 23.95
CA ILE A 58 30.08 -18.67 23.34
C ILE A 58 30.54 -17.56 22.40
N GLU A 59 31.48 -16.70 22.81
CA GLU A 59 32.01 -15.62 21.95
C GLU A 59 32.66 -16.18 20.68
N ASN A 60 33.50 -17.22 20.83
CA ASN A 60 34.15 -17.86 19.69
C ASN A 60 33.14 -18.50 18.73
N TYR A 61 32.15 -19.23 19.24
CA TYR A 61 31.10 -19.81 18.39
C TYR A 61 30.23 -18.75 17.73
N LEU A 62 29.92 -17.63 18.40
CA LEU A 62 29.16 -16.53 17.80
C LEU A 62 29.91 -15.94 16.61
N LYS A 63 31.23 -15.74 16.74
CA LYS A 63 32.08 -15.28 15.64
C LYS A 63 32.11 -16.27 14.48
N MET A 64 32.24 -17.57 14.76
CA MET A 64 32.19 -18.61 13.73
C MET A 64 30.84 -18.66 13.02
N ALA A 65 29.74 -18.57 13.78
CA ALA A 65 28.39 -18.59 13.23
C ALA A 65 28.12 -17.39 12.31
N ARG A 66 28.56 -16.19 12.71
CA ARG A 66 28.47 -14.97 11.87
C ARG A 66 29.31 -15.08 10.60
N ASN A 67 30.56 -15.52 10.71
CA ASN A 67 31.42 -15.74 9.55
C ASN A 67 30.82 -16.77 8.58
N ALA A 68 30.18 -17.83 9.10
CA ALA A 68 29.51 -18.82 8.29
C ALA A 68 28.28 -18.24 7.55
N LEU A 69 27.48 -17.37 8.20
CA LEU A 69 26.40 -16.63 7.55
C LEU A 69 26.94 -15.71 6.43
N ASP A 70 27.99 -14.95 6.71
CA ASP A 70 28.62 -14.05 5.72
C ASP A 70 29.16 -14.82 4.50
N ALA A 71 29.59 -16.06 4.71
CA ALA A 71 30.02 -16.98 3.66
C ALA A 71 28.86 -17.74 2.97
N ASN A 72 27.60 -17.47 3.33
CA ASN A 72 26.39 -18.20 2.92
C ASN A 72 26.41 -19.71 3.27
N ASN A 73 27.23 -20.12 4.23
CA ASN A 73 27.26 -21.49 4.74
C ASN A 73 26.24 -21.64 5.88
N ASN A 74 24.97 -21.66 5.49
CA ASN A 74 23.84 -21.66 6.42
C ASN A 74 23.79 -22.91 7.32
N GLU A 75 24.17 -24.08 6.80
CA GLU A 75 24.20 -25.31 7.60
C GLU A 75 25.20 -25.20 8.75
N GLU A 76 26.41 -24.71 8.46
CA GLU A 76 27.44 -24.53 9.49
C GLU A 76 27.10 -23.39 10.47
N ALA A 77 26.51 -22.30 9.99
CA ALA A 77 26.00 -21.23 10.84
C ALA A 77 24.95 -21.73 11.85
N GLU A 78 24.01 -22.56 11.38
CA GLU A 78 22.99 -23.18 12.22
C GLU A 78 23.61 -24.12 13.26
N ASN A 79 24.61 -24.91 12.87
CA ASN A 79 25.32 -25.82 13.78
C ASN A 79 26.05 -25.07 14.90
N TYR A 80 26.74 -23.97 14.60
CA TYR A 80 27.36 -23.14 15.64
C TYR A 80 26.32 -22.46 16.53
N ALA A 81 25.21 -21.98 15.97
CA ALA A 81 24.11 -21.43 16.76
C ALA A 81 23.52 -22.45 17.73
N ASN A 82 23.30 -23.70 17.30
CA ASN A 82 22.83 -24.78 18.15
C ASN A 82 23.81 -25.07 19.31
N LYS A 83 25.13 -25.09 19.06
CA LYS A 83 26.14 -25.24 20.13
C LYS A 83 26.05 -24.13 21.17
N ILE A 84 25.83 -22.88 20.75
CA ILE A 84 25.67 -21.77 21.69
C ILE A 84 24.40 -21.96 22.51
N ILE A 85 23.27 -22.33 21.88
CA ILE A 85 21.99 -22.55 22.57
C ILE A 85 22.08 -23.71 23.58
N GLU A 86 22.89 -24.73 23.32
CA GLU A 86 23.17 -25.81 24.28
C GLU A 86 23.93 -25.30 25.53
N LEU A 87 24.83 -24.34 25.36
CA LEU A 87 25.63 -23.74 26.44
C LEU A 87 24.85 -22.65 27.20
N ASP A 88 24.07 -21.86 26.46
CA ASP A 88 23.24 -20.75 26.95
C ASP A 88 21.91 -20.73 26.16
N PRO A 89 20.85 -21.39 26.69
CA PRO A 89 19.55 -21.46 26.03
C PRO A 89 18.84 -20.11 25.86
N GLN A 90 19.28 -19.06 26.57
CA GLN A 90 18.70 -17.72 26.50
C GLN A 90 19.54 -16.77 25.64
N ASN A 91 20.52 -17.28 24.90
CA ASN A 91 21.37 -16.45 24.06
C ASN A 91 20.59 -15.89 22.85
N SER A 92 20.09 -14.65 22.97
CA SER A 92 19.30 -13.99 21.91
C SER A 92 20.02 -13.95 20.54
N PRO A 93 21.32 -13.60 20.44
CA PRO A 93 22.05 -13.62 19.17
C PRO A 93 22.12 -14.99 18.50
N ALA A 94 22.30 -16.07 19.26
CA ALA A 94 22.33 -17.43 18.70
C ALA A 94 20.98 -17.82 18.10
N TRP A 95 19.87 -17.46 18.76
CA TRP A 95 18.53 -17.68 18.23
C TRP A 95 18.25 -16.87 16.96
N ASP A 96 18.75 -15.63 16.85
CA ASP A 96 18.65 -14.82 15.62
C ASP A 96 19.37 -15.50 14.44
N ILE A 97 20.62 -15.93 14.67
CA ILE A 97 21.44 -16.62 13.67
C ILE A 97 20.77 -17.93 13.24
N LYS A 98 20.27 -18.73 14.19
CA LYS A 98 19.55 -19.97 13.89
C LYS A 98 18.35 -19.71 12.99
N GLY A 99 17.56 -18.67 13.29
CA GLY A 99 16.38 -18.34 12.50
C GLY A 99 16.71 -18.00 11.05
N GLU A 100 17.73 -17.19 10.84
CA GLU A 100 18.22 -16.81 9.51
C GLU A 100 18.79 -18.01 8.75
N ALA A 101 19.68 -18.76 9.38
CA ALA A 101 20.35 -19.92 8.81
C ALA A 101 19.36 -21.02 8.40
N ALA A 102 18.42 -21.38 9.27
CA ALA A 102 17.40 -22.38 8.97
C ALA A 102 16.53 -21.96 7.78
N GLY A 103 16.22 -20.67 7.69
CA GLY A 103 15.36 -20.11 6.64
C GLY A 103 15.98 -20.22 5.26
N TRP A 104 17.25 -19.84 5.12
CA TRP A 104 17.99 -19.92 3.85
C TRP A 104 18.29 -21.35 3.38
N GLN A 105 18.09 -22.34 4.24
CA GLN A 105 18.16 -23.76 3.87
C GLN A 105 16.82 -24.31 3.34
N SER A 106 15.79 -23.48 3.19
CA SER A 106 14.50 -23.88 2.65
C SER A 106 14.59 -24.34 1.18
N LYS A 107 13.81 -25.37 0.84
CA LYS A 107 13.65 -25.91 -0.51
C LYS A 107 12.17 -25.93 -0.88
N ALA A 108 11.87 -26.03 -2.18
CA ALA A 108 10.49 -26.08 -2.70
C ALA A 108 9.61 -27.14 -2.00
N ASN A 109 10.18 -28.31 -1.70
CA ASN A 109 9.51 -29.41 -1.01
C ASN A 109 9.78 -29.47 0.51
N ASN A 110 10.59 -28.56 1.05
CA ASN A 110 10.91 -28.50 2.47
C ASN A 110 11.10 -27.03 2.91
N ASN A 111 9.98 -26.36 3.17
CA ASN A 111 9.96 -24.97 3.60
C ASN A 111 10.21 -24.89 5.13
N ARG A 112 11.31 -24.25 5.54
CA ARG A 112 11.72 -24.10 6.96
C ARG A 112 11.36 -22.73 7.55
N MET A 113 10.55 -21.90 6.88
CA MET A 113 10.21 -20.55 7.39
C MET A 113 9.51 -20.56 8.76
N SER A 114 8.71 -21.58 9.07
CA SER A 114 8.08 -21.71 10.40
C SER A 114 9.11 -21.94 11.51
N GLU A 115 10.17 -22.68 11.22
CA GLU A 115 11.31 -22.89 12.12
C GLU A 115 12.06 -21.57 12.34
N SER A 116 12.30 -20.82 11.27
CA SER A 116 12.91 -19.48 11.35
C SER A 116 12.14 -18.54 12.25
N VAL A 117 10.81 -18.46 12.06
CA VAL A 117 9.93 -17.62 12.88
C VAL A 117 9.96 -18.05 14.34
N SER A 118 9.97 -19.35 14.61
CA SER A 118 10.04 -19.87 15.99
C SER A 118 11.37 -19.49 16.67
N ALA A 119 12.49 -19.60 15.96
CA ALA A 119 13.80 -19.19 16.46
C ALA A 119 13.87 -17.68 16.69
N TRP A 120 13.33 -16.86 15.78
CA TRP A 120 13.27 -15.40 15.95
C TRP A 120 12.37 -14.96 17.09
N LEU A 121 11.25 -15.65 17.35
CA LEU A 121 10.42 -15.38 18.53
C LEU A 121 11.18 -15.66 19.83
N ASN A 122 11.99 -16.72 19.88
CA ASN A 122 12.88 -16.96 21.02
C ASN A 122 13.95 -15.87 21.15
N SER A 123 14.56 -15.45 20.04
CA SER A 123 15.54 -14.36 20.03
C SER A 123 14.95 -13.07 20.61
N ILE A 124 13.75 -12.68 20.17
CA ILE A 124 13.03 -11.50 20.68
C ILE A 124 12.69 -11.65 22.17
N LYS A 125 12.24 -12.85 22.58
CA LYS A 125 11.88 -13.14 23.98
C LYS A 125 13.07 -12.97 24.93
N PHE A 126 14.28 -13.29 24.48
CA PHE A 126 15.49 -13.26 25.31
C PHE A 126 16.35 -12.00 25.10
N ALA A 127 15.91 -11.05 24.26
CA ALA A 127 16.62 -9.79 24.06
C ALA A 127 16.40 -8.85 25.26
N THR A 128 17.36 -7.94 25.51
CA THR A 128 17.15 -6.84 26.47
C THR A 128 16.21 -5.80 25.88
N ASP A 129 15.63 -4.96 26.72
CA ASP A 129 14.71 -3.89 26.28
C ASP A 129 15.42 -2.91 25.33
N GLU A 130 16.70 -2.60 25.58
CA GLU A 130 17.51 -1.71 24.75
C GLU A 130 17.76 -2.26 23.33
N GLU A 131 17.91 -3.58 23.18
CA GLU A 131 18.25 -4.23 21.92
C GLU A 131 17.01 -4.66 21.12
N SER A 132 15.85 -4.77 21.78
CA SER A 132 14.62 -5.35 21.23
C SER A 132 14.15 -4.63 19.95
N ASP A 133 14.17 -3.29 19.91
CA ASP A 133 13.65 -2.54 18.77
C ASP A 133 14.51 -2.71 17.51
N GLU A 134 15.83 -2.72 17.66
CA GLU A 134 16.73 -2.96 16.55
C GLU A 134 16.64 -4.40 16.05
N LEU A 135 16.58 -5.36 16.99
CA LEU A 135 16.40 -6.78 16.67
C LEU A 135 15.11 -7.01 15.88
N CYS A 136 13.97 -6.47 16.33
CA CYS A 136 12.70 -6.57 15.62
C CYS A 136 12.80 -6.02 14.20
N ARG A 137 13.47 -4.88 14.00
CA ARG A 137 13.68 -4.30 12.66
C ARG A 137 14.55 -5.18 11.77
N ARG A 138 15.63 -5.77 12.32
CA ARG A 138 16.49 -6.72 11.57
C ARG A 138 15.71 -7.98 11.19
N ILE A 139 14.97 -8.57 12.12
CA ILE A 139 14.13 -9.75 11.88
C ILE A 139 13.08 -9.45 10.80
N ALA A 140 12.45 -8.28 10.82
CA ALA A 140 11.48 -7.89 9.80
C ALA A 140 12.10 -7.94 8.39
N ASN A 141 13.30 -7.37 8.22
CA ASN A 141 14.00 -7.37 6.93
C ASN A 141 14.43 -8.79 6.51
N LYS A 142 15.01 -9.58 7.42
CA LYS A 142 15.41 -10.97 7.15
C LYS A 142 14.20 -11.82 6.73
N TYR A 143 13.08 -11.70 7.43
CA TYR A 143 11.84 -12.39 7.12
C TYR A 143 11.32 -12.02 5.73
N VAL A 144 11.26 -10.71 5.41
CA VAL A 144 10.77 -10.24 4.11
C VAL A 144 11.62 -10.79 2.96
N ASN A 145 12.95 -10.76 3.11
CA ASN A 145 13.87 -11.28 2.09
C ASN A 145 13.68 -12.79 1.88
N LEU A 146 13.55 -13.57 2.96
CA LEU A 146 13.28 -15.01 2.86
C LEU A 146 11.93 -15.31 2.22
N TRP A 147 10.88 -14.58 2.61
CA TRP A 147 9.55 -14.78 2.06
C TRP A 147 9.52 -14.46 0.56
N GLU A 148 10.13 -13.35 0.14
CA GLU A 148 10.27 -12.98 -1.27
C GLU A 148 11.02 -14.06 -2.06
N ALA A 149 12.12 -14.60 -1.53
CA ALA A 149 12.89 -15.66 -2.17
C ALA A 149 12.05 -16.94 -2.36
N MET A 150 11.30 -17.35 -1.33
CA MET A 150 10.43 -18.54 -1.40
C MET A 150 9.30 -18.38 -2.41
N VAL A 151 8.62 -17.23 -2.42
CA VAL A 151 7.57 -16.96 -3.42
C VAL A 151 8.17 -16.92 -4.83
N SER A 152 9.35 -16.31 -4.99
CA SER A 152 10.05 -16.26 -6.28
C SER A 152 10.38 -17.64 -6.82
N LEU A 153 10.84 -18.56 -5.96
CA LEU A 153 11.19 -19.92 -6.34
C LEU A 153 9.99 -20.64 -7.00
N HIS A 154 8.82 -20.62 -6.34
CA HIS A 154 7.62 -21.24 -6.91
C HIS A 154 7.01 -20.44 -8.06
N ALA A 155 7.08 -19.11 -8.03
CA ALA A 155 6.57 -18.27 -9.11
C ALA A 155 7.35 -18.48 -10.43
N VAL A 156 8.67 -18.64 -10.36
CA VAL A 156 9.48 -18.97 -11.56
C VAL A 156 9.15 -20.36 -12.09
N ASN A 157 8.94 -21.34 -11.20
CA ASN A 157 8.51 -22.68 -11.60
C ASN A 157 7.11 -22.65 -12.25
N PHE A 158 6.18 -21.88 -11.69
CA PHE A 158 4.86 -21.65 -12.29
C PHE A 158 4.96 -21.06 -13.69
N ALA A 159 5.78 -20.02 -13.91
CA ALA A 159 5.95 -19.43 -15.23
C ALA A 159 6.46 -20.46 -16.25
N SER A 160 7.24 -21.46 -15.80
CA SER A 160 7.77 -22.54 -16.62
C SER A 160 6.76 -23.68 -16.85
N ILE A 161 5.88 -23.95 -15.88
CA ILE A 161 4.86 -25.00 -15.93
C ILE A 161 3.58 -24.50 -15.22
N ARG A 162 2.59 -24.04 -16.00
CA ARG A 162 1.37 -23.35 -15.51
C ARG A 162 0.27 -24.30 -15.00
N SER A 163 0.65 -25.34 -14.28
CA SER A 163 -0.28 -26.31 -13.71
C SER A 163 -1.03 -25.76 -12.50
N ASP A 164 -2.17 -26.36 -12.16
CA ASP A 164 -2.88 -26.05 -10.91
C ASP A 164 -2.00 -26.37 -9.68
N GLU A 165 -1.12 -27.38 -9.76
CA GLU A 165 -0.18 -27.72 -8.69
C GLU A 165 0.80 -26.58 -8.41
N ASN A 166 1.44 -26.03 -9.44
CA ASN A 166 2.37 -24.91 -9.28
C ASN A 166 1.66 -23.61 -8.88
N LEU A 167 0.44 -23.39 -9.37
CA LEU A 167 -0.42 -22.29 -8.91
C LEU A 167 -0.70 -22.42 -7.41
N ASN A 168 -1.10 -23.62 -6.97
CA ASN A 168 -1.42 -23.90 -5.57
C ASN A 168 -0.18 -23.80 -4.67
N ALA A 169 0.99 -24.25 -5.13
CA ALA A 169 2.25 -24.09 -4.41
C ALA A 169 2.61 -22.61 -4.23
N THR A 170 2.56 -21.82 -5.30
CA THR A 170 2.88 -20.38 -5.27
C THR A 170 1.90 -19.61 -4.37
N THR A 171 0.60 -19.88 -4.50
CA THR A 171 -0.42 -19.20 -3.69
C THR A 171 -0.33 -19.59 -2.20
N ARG A 172 0.01 -20.84 -1.90
CA ARG A 172 0.26 -21.32 -0.53
C ARG A 172 1.44 -20.61 0.12
N ASP A 173 2.54 -20.40 -0.59
CA ASP A 173 3.71 -19.69 -0.04
C ASP A 173 3.39 -18.22 0.27
N VAL A 174 2.57 -17.59 -0.58
CA VAL A 174 2.06 -16.23 -0.31
C VAL A 174 1.20 -16.24 0.96
N ASP A 175 0.27 -17.17 1.10
CA ASP A 175 -0.63 -17.23 2.27
C ASP A 175 0.13 -17.57 3.56
N ASN A 176 1.01 -18.57 3.52
CA ASN A 176 1.87 -18.95 4.65
C ASN A 176 2.74 -17.78 5.10
N GLY A 177 3.33 -17.02 4.18
CA GLY A 177 4.10 -15.84 4.54
C GLY A 177 3.28 -14.67 5.07
N ILE A 178 1.97 -14.61 4.85
CA ILE A 178 1.13 -13.64 5.56
C ILE A 178 0.89 -14.10 7.00
N ILE A 179 0.61 -15.39 7.19
CA ILE A 179 0.34 -16.00 8.50
C ILE A 179 1.57 -15.88 9.42
N LEU A 180 2.76 -16.22 8.91
CA LEU A 180 4.00 -16.14 9.66
C LEU A 180 4.39 -14.68 9.99
N MET A 181 4.15 -13.75 9.07
CA MET A 181 4.33 -12.31 9.33
C MET A 181 3.41 -11.82 10.45
N ASN A 182 2.13 -12.22 10.44
CA ASN A 182 1.19 -11.92 11.52
C ASN A 182 1.66 -12.50 12.85
N THR A 183 2.23 -13.71 12.84
CA THR A 183 2.75 -14.34 14.05
C THR A 183 3.89 -13.53 14.64
N LEU A 184 4.84 -13.06 13.82
CA LEU A 184 5.92 -12.18 14.27
C LEU A 184 5.40 -10.82 14.78
N THR A 185 4.39 -10.25 14.12
CA THR A 185 3.76 -9.00 14.59
C THR A 185 3.11 -9.17 15.95
N VAL A 186 2.25 -10.18 16.11
CA VAL A 186 1.43 -10.34 17.32
C VAL A 186 2.24 -10.89 18.49
N LYS A 187 3.08 -11.90 18.27
CA LYS A 187 3.85 -12.54 19.36
C LYS A 187 5.20 -11.87 19.61
N GLY A 188 5.83 -11.32 18.57
CA GLY A 188 7.15 -10.69 18.65
C GLY A 188 7.13 -9.16 18.73
N GLY A 189 6.00 -8.50 18.45
CA GLY A 189 5.93 -7.05 18.35
C GLY A 189 6.65 -6.49 17.11
N VAL A 190 6.90 -7.33 16.09
CA VAL A 190 7.61 -6.95 14.87
C VAL A 190 6.69 -6.16 13.93
N SER A 191 7.06 -4.90 13.64
CA SER A 191 6.36 -4.10 12.63
C SER A 191 6.88 -4.36 11.23
N PHE A 192 5.96 -4.39 10.27
CA PHE A 192 6.28 -4.52 8.85
C PHE A 192 5.68 -3.35 8.07
N ASN A 193 6.46 -2.77 7.14
CA ASN A 193 5.88 -1.96 6.08
C ASN A 193 5.21 -2.87 5.04
N ARG A 194 4.07 -3.46 5.44
CA ARG A 194 3.37 -4.49 4.68
C ARG A 194 3.01 -4.05 3.29
N ALA A 195 2.74 -2.76 3.10
CA ALA A 195 2.40 -2.26 1.79
C ALA A 195 3.56 -2.42 0.80
N LYS A 196 4.77 -2.05 1.20
CA LYS A 196 5.96 -2.26 0.39
C LYS A 196 6.20 -3.75 0.13
N VAL A 197 6.06 -4.60 1.16
CA VAL A 197 6.25 -6.05 1.05
C VAL A 197 5.25 -6.66 0.07
N TYR A 198 3.96 -6.38 0.25
CA TYR A 198 2.90 -6.89 -0.62
C TYR A 198 3.04 -6.40 -2.05
N GLU A 199 3.45 -5.14 -2.26
CA GLU A 199 3.69 -4.60 -3.59
C GLU A 199 4.82 -5.34 -4.32
N VAL A 200 5.91 -5.70 -3.61
CA VAL A 200 7.02 -6.51 -4.16
C VAL A 200 6.54 -7.90 -4.55
N ILE A 201 5.82 -8.58 -3.66
CA ILE A 201 5.25 -9.91 -3.95
C ILE A 201 4.26 -9.83 -5.12
N ALA A 202 3.37 -8.84 -5.16
CA ALA A 202 2.42 -8.64 -6.25
C ALA A 202 3.12 -8.43 -7.60
N LYS A 203 4.21 -7.66 -7.65
CA LYS A 203 5.02 -7.46 -8.86
C LYS A 203 5.62 -8.78 -9.35
N ASN A 204 6.12 -9.60 -8.44
CA ASN A 204 6.70 -10.91 -8.76
C ASN A 204 5.64 -11.86 -9.34
N LEU A 205 4.48 -11.98 -8.69
CA LEU A 205 3.36 -12.79 -9.17
C LEU A 205 2.86 -12.31 -10.54
N ASN A 206 2.73 -11.00 -10.73
CA ASN A 206 2.34 -10.42 -12.02
C ASN A 206 3.34 -10.76 -13.13
N LYS A 207 4.65 -10.60 -12.85
CA LYS A 207 5.70 -10.95 -13.81
C LYS A 207 5.61 -12.43 -14.18
N SER A 208 5.52 -13.31 -13.19
CA SER A 208 5.40 -14.75 -13.39
C SER A 208 4.18 -15.14 -14.23
N ALA A 209 3.01 -14.55 -13.96
CA ALA A 209 1.80 -14.81 -14.75
C ALA A 209 1.94 -14.37 -16.21
N VAL A 210 2.55 -13.20 -16.45
CA VAL A 210 2.82 -12.69 -17.80
C VAL A 210 3.83 -13.56 -18.54
N ASP A 211 4.92 -13.96 -17.89
CA ASP A 211 5.94 -14.82 -18.50
C ASP A 211 5.38 -16.24 -18.74
N GLY A 212 4.57 -16.76 -17.82
CA GLY A 212 3.82 -18.00 -18.01
C GLY A 212 2.87 -17.93 -19.20
N PHE A 213 2.13 -16.82 -19.36
CA PHE A 213 1.29 -16.63 -20.53
C PHE A 213 2.08 -16.58 -21.84
N LYS A 214 3.21 -15.86 -21.88
CA LYS A 214 4.09 -15.84 -23.06
C LYS A 214 4.60 -17.23 -23.41
N ASN A 215 4.99 -18.04 -22.41
CA ASN A 215 5.40 -19.42 -22.62
C ASN A 215 4.24 -20.26 -23.18
N ALA A 216 3.03 -20.14 -22.63
CA ALA A 216 1.85 -20.81 -23.15
C ALA A 216 1.52 -20.40 -24.59
N GLN A 217 1.64 -19.12 -24.94
CA GLN A 217 1.46 -18.65 -26.31
C GLN A 217 2.50 -19.24 -27.27
N LYS A 218 3.77 -19.32 -26.84
CA LYS A 218 4.84 -19.93 -27.63
C LYS A 218 4.61 -21.42 -27.85
N GLU A 219 4.15 -22.14 -26.83
CA GLU A 219 3.79 -23.56 -26.89
C GLU A 219 2.56 -23.80 -27.78
N PHE A 220 1.59 -22.88 -27.79
CA PHE A 220 0.39 -22.96 -28.64
C PHE A 220 0.68 -22.63 -30.11
N GLY A 221 1.61 -21.70 -30.37
CA GLY A 221 2.08 -21.33 -31.71
C GLY A 221 1.05 -20.57 -32.56
N PRO A 222 1.48 -19.77 -33.56
CA PRO A 222 0.56 -19.06 -34.45
C PRO A 222 0.04 -19.96 -35.60
N GLU A 223 0.64 -21.13 -35.79
CA GLU A 223 0.41 -22.00 -36.94
C GLU A 223 -0.68 -23.02 -36.63
N HIS A 224 -1.69 -23.14 -37.50
CA HIS A 224 -2.85 -24.01 -37.28
C HIS A 224 -2.52 -25.49 -37.02
N HIS A 225 -1.40 -25.99 -37.54
CA HIS A 225 -0.97 -27.38 -37.28
C HIS A 225 -0.52 -27.62 -35.83
N ASN A 226 -0.22 -26.56 -35.07
CA ASN A 226 0.12 -26.58 -33.66
C ASN A 226 -1.07 -26.22 -32.76
N MET A 227 -2.29 -26.17 -33.30
CA MET A 227 -3.50 -25.75 -32.59
C MET A 227 -4.56 -26.84 -32.59
N SER A 228 -4.18 -28.10 -32.36
CA SER A 228 -5.14 -29.19 -32.13
C SER A 228 -6.04 -28.91 -30.92
N LYS A 229 -7.15 -29.66 -30.79
CA LYS A 229 -8.03 -29.56 -29.61
C LYS A 229 -7.26 -29.64 -28.28
N TRP A 230 -6.34 -30.60 -28.16
CA TRP A 230 -5.54 -30.80 -26.95
C TRP A 230 -4.63 -29.60 -26.66
N GLN A 231 -3.95 -29.06 -27.68
CA GLN A 231 -3.13 -27.85 -27.55
C GLN A 231 -3.96 -26.64 -27.13
N TRP A 232 -5.17 -26.49 -27.67
CA TRP A 232 -6.09 -25.41 -27.30
C TRP A 232 -6.62 -25.54 -25.87
N GLU A 233 -7.00 -26.74 -25.43
CA GLU A 233 -7.40 -27.01 -24.05
C GLU A 233 -6.25 -26.72 -23.07
N HIS A 234 -5.02 -27.14 -23.41
CA HIS A 234 -3.84 -26.86 -22.58
C HIS A 234 -3.50 -25.36 -22.52
N PHE A 235 -3.60 -24.66 -23.65
CA PHE A 235 -3.38 -23.21 -23.73
C PHE A 235 -4.39 -22.44 -22.88
N THR A 236 -5.68 -22.74 -23.03
CA THR A 236 -6.74 -22.05 -22.28
C THR A 236 -6.67 -22.35 -20.79
N ALA A 237 -6.36 -23.59 -20.37
CA ALA A 237 -6.11 -23.93 -18.97
C ALA A 237 -4.90 -23.16 -18.39
N SER A 238 -3.80 -23.05 -19.16
CA SER A 238 -2.64 -22.26 -18.77
C SER A 238 -2.99 -20.78 -18.60
N CYS A 239 -3.78 -20.21 -19.52
CA CYS A 239 -4.25 -18.82 -19.42
C CYS A 239 -5.13 -18.62 -18.17
N ASP A 240 -6.04 -19.54 -17.89
CA ASP A 240 -6.90 -19.47 -16.71
C ASP A 240 -6.07 -19.50 -15.42
N ASN A 241 -5.01 -20.32 -15.36
CA ASN A 241 -4.10 -20.35 -14.22
C ASN A 241 -3.25 -19.07 -14.10
N CYS A 242 -2.79 -18.49 -15.21
CA CYS A 242 -2.14 -17.17 -15.19
C CYS A 242 -3.09 -16.08 -14.66
N VAL A 243 -4.36 -16.09 -15.08
CA VAL A 243 -5.37 -15.16 -14.59
C VAL A 243 -5.63 -15.36 -13.10
N LYS A 244 -5.75 -16.60 -12.60
CA LYS A 244 -5.87 -16.89 -11.16
C LYS A 244 -4.66 -16.40 -10.36
N LEU A 245 -3.45 -16.52 -10.90
CA LEU A 245 -2.24 -15.98 -10.26
C LEU A 245 -2.28 -14.45 -10.19
N LEU A 246 -2.78 -13.79 -11.24
CA LEU A 246 -3.01 -12.34 -11.25
C LEU A 246 -4.13 -11.92 -10.27
N GLU A 247 -5.18 -12.73 -10.11
CA GLU A 247 -6.19 -12.51 -9.05
C GLU A 247 -5.53 -12.51 -7.67
N LYS A 248 -4.62 -13.47 -7.41
CA LYS A 248 -3.84 -13.49 -6.17
C LYS A 248 -2.96 -12.25 -6.01
N ALA A 249 -2.32 -11.81 -7.09
CA ALA A 249 -1.50 -10.60 -7.09
C ALA A 249 -2.33 -9.35 -6.78
N ALA A 250 -3.54 -9.24 -7.35
CA ALA A 250 -4.45 -8.11 -7.15
C ALA A 250 -4.86 -7.93 -5.67
N GLU A 251 -4.96 -9.00 -4.88
CA GLU A 251 -5.24 -8.94 -3.44
C GLU A 251 -4.14 -8.21 -2.64
N LEU A 252 -2.90 -8.23 -3.17
CA LEU A 252 -1.71 -7.69 -2.54
C LEU A 252 -1.34 -6.28 -3.03
N VAL A 253 -1.98 -5.80 -4.10
CA VAL A 253 -1.68 -4.48 -4.66
C VAL A 253 -1.91 -3.38 -3.63
N ARG A 254 -0.97 -2.43 -3.59
CA ARG A 254 -1.07 -1.23 -2.76
C ARG A 254 -0.81 0.06 -3.53
N SER A 255 -0.34 -0.02 -4.78
CA SER A 255 -0.30 1.13 -5.67
C SER A 255 -1.33 1.03 -6.80
N ASP A 256 -1.96 2.17 -7.10
CA ASP A 256 -2.88 2.29 -8.22
C ASP A 256 -2.22 1.88 -9.55
N SER A 257 -0.95 2.28 -9.75
CA SER A 257 -0.20 1.95 -10.96
C SER A 257 -0.07 0.44 -11.22
N LEU A 258 0.27 -0.34 -10.18
CA LEU A 258 0.40 -1.78 -10.29
C LEU A 258 -0.97 -2.45 -10.41
N GLY A 259 -1.97 -1.96 -9.68
CA GLY A 259 -3.36 -2.43 -9.79
C GLY A 259 -3.91 -2.30 -11.20
N THR A 260 -3.75 -1.12 -11.80
CA THR A 260 -4.13 -0.88 -13.21
C THR A 260 -3.38 -1.82 -14.15
N LEU A 261 -2.08 -2.04 -13.96
CA LEU A 261 -1.28 -2.95 -14.79
C LEU A 261 -1.75 -4.41 -14.68
N ILE A 262 -1.98 -4.90 -13.46
CA ILE A 262 -2.46 -6.26 -13.22
C ILE A 262 -3.84 -6.46 -13.86
N CYS A 263 -4.77 -5.51 -13.68
CA CYS A 263 -6.08 -5.58 -14.32
C CYS A 263 -5.97 -5.60 -15.86
N LYS A 264 -5.08 -4.79 -16.45
CA LYS A 264 -4.82 -4.82 -17.90
C LYS A 264 -4.31 -6.19 -18.36
N ASN A 265 -3.39 -6.79 -17.62
CA ASN A 265 -2.88 -8.14 -17.92
C ASN A 265 -3.97 -9.21 -17.77
N GLN A 266 -4.82 -9.13 -16.75
CA GLN A 266 -5.95 -10.04 -16.56
C GLN A 266 -6.92 -9.96 -17.75
N VAL A 267 -7.30 -8.75 -18.16
CA VAL A 267 -8.17 -8.52 -19.32
C VAL A 267 -7.54 -9.10 -20.58
N PHE A 268 -6.29 -8.76 -20.86
CA PHE A 268 -5.60 -9.19 -22.07
C PHE A 268 -5.48 -10.72 -22.19
N ILE A 269 -5.05 -11.39 -21.11
CA ILE A 269 -4.90 -12.86 -21.11
C ILE A 269 -6.27 -13.53 -21.22
N ALA A 270 -7.27 -13.05 -20.49
CA ALA A 270 -8.61 -13.64 -20.50
C ALA A 270 -9.33 -13.44 -21.84
N GLU A 271 -9.18 -12.28 -22.50
CA GLU A 271 -9.69 -12.03 -23.85
C GLU A 271 -8.97 -12.93 -24.87
N THR A 272 -7.65 -13.04 -24.79
CA THR A 272 -6.88 -13.95 -25.66
C THR A 272 -7.36 -15.39 -25.54
N ALA A 273 -7.57 -15.89 -24.32
CA ALA A 273 -8.10 -17.23 -24.10
C ALA A 273 -9.52 -17.36 -24.68
N ARG A 274 -10.44 -16.43 -24.35
CA ARG A 274 -11.84 -16.42 -24.81
C ARG A 274 -11.95 -16.49 -26.34
N ASP A 275 -11.10 -15.75 -27.04
CA ASP A 275 -11.17 -15.56 -28.49
C ASP A 275 -10.34 -16.59 -29.27
N SER A 276 -9.58 -17.44 -28.57
CA SER A 276 -8.80 -18.53 -29.17
C SER A 276 -9.67 -19.71 -29.66
N SER A 277 -9.12 -20.52 -30.56
CA SER A 277 -9.78 -21.70 -31.11
C SER A 277 -8.77 -22.76 -31.53
N SER A 278 -9.20 -24.02 -31.59
CA SER A 278 -8.45 -25.09 -32.23
C SER A 278 -8.73 -25.16 -33.73
N TRP A 279 -7.84 -25.82 -34.45
CA TRP A 279 -7.88 -25.99 -35.90
C TRP A 279 -7.58 -27.44 -36.25
N LYS A 280 -8.24 -27.94 -37.31
CA LYS A 280 -7.95 -29.25 -37.90
C LYS A 280 -7.66 -29.09 -39.38
N TYR A 281 -6.77 -29.93 -39.90
CA TYR A 281 -6.51 -30.01 -41.33
C TYR A 281 -7.61 -30.85 -41.98
N GLU A 282 -8.33 -30.25 -42.92
CA GLU A 282 -9.38 -30.92 -43.70
C GLU A 282 -8.85 -31.17 -45.12
N VAL A 283 -8.81 -32.45 -45.49
CA VAL A 283 -8.48 -32.90 -46.86
C VAL A 283 -9.79 -33.15 -47.61
N ASN A 284 -9.94 -32.56 -48.79
CA ASN A 284 -11.19 -32.66 -49.56
C ASN A 284 -10.95 -32.90 -51.05
N ALA A 285 -11.61 -33.91 -51.62
CA ALA A 285 -11.45 -34.27 -53.03
C ALA A 285 -12.01 -33.23 -54.03
N ARG A 286 -12.82 -32.27 -53.56
CA ARG A 286 -13.55 -31.28 -54.39
C ARG A 286 -13.19 -29.83 -54.09
N THR A 287 -12.47 -29.55 -53.01
CA THR A 287 -12.04 -28.20 -52.62
C THR A 287 -10.59 -28.24 -52.13
N PRO A 288 -9.81 -27.15 -52.26
CA PRO A 288 -8.43 -27.13 -51.77
C PRO A 288 -8.35 -27.49 -50.29
N ASP A 289 -7.34 -28.30 -49.95
CA ASP A 289 -7.04 -28.66 -48.57
C ASP A 289 -6.77 -27.41 -47.74
N ARG A 290 -7.32 -27.37 -46.53
CA ARG A 290 -7.27 -26.17 -45.69
C ARG A 290 -7.41 -26.53 -44.22
N TYR A 291 -6.96 -25.61 -43.37
CA TYR A 291 -7.31 -25.64 -41.96
C TYR A 291 -8.69 -25.05 -41.74
N ILE A 292 -9.53 -25.76 -40.98
CA ILE A 292 -10.82 -25.26 -40.53
C ILE A 292 -10.84 -25.20 -39.01
N LYS A 293 -11.53 -24.18 -38.49
CA LYS A 293 -11.77 -24.04 -37.05
C LYS A 293 -12.54 -25.26 -36.56
N GLU A 294 -12.03 -25.93 -35.54
CA GLU A 294 -12.63 -27.17 -35.02
C GLU A 294 -13.36 -26.91 -33.70
N TYR A 295 -12.67 -26.38 -32.69
CA TYR A 295 -13.24 -26.06 -31.38
C TYR A 295 -13.01 -24.60 -31.02
N SER A 296 -13.99 -24.02 -30.34
CA SER A 296 -13.89 -22.74 -29.65
C SER A 296 -14.90 -22.72 -28.51
N PHE A 297 -14.80 -21.75 -27.61
CA PHE A 297 -15.80 -21.62 -26.55
C PHE A 297 -17.21 -21.43 -27.13
N THR A 298 -18.20 -22.06 -26.49
CA THR A 298 -19.61 -21.81 -26.79
C THR A 298 -19.97 -20.36 -26.43
N GLU A 299 -21.06 -19.83 -26.99
CA GLU A 299 -21.51 -18.47 -26.67
C GLU A 299 -21.82 -18.30 -25.17
N ALA A 300 -22.35 -19.35 -24.51
CA ALA A 300 -22.55 -19.34 -23.06
C ALA A 300 -21.23 -19.27 -22.27
N ALA A 301 -20.20 -20.02 -22.70
CA ALA A 301 -18.88 -19.97 -22.08
C ALA A 301 -18.18 -18.62 -22.34
N LYS A 302 -18.30 -18.07 -23.54
CA LYS A 302 -17.80 -16.72 -23.88
C LYS A 302 -18.47 -15.66 -23.03
N LYS A 303 -19.79 -15.73 -22.81
CA LYS A 303 -20.51 -14.82 -21.92
C LYS A 303 -19.97 -14.86 -20.49
N THR A 304 -19.81 -16.06 -19.93
CA THR A 304 -19.23 -16.24 -18.58
C THR A 304 -17.83 -15.64 -18.46
N ARG A 305 -16.98 -15.83 -19.48
CA ARG A 305 -15.65 -15.21 -19.54
C ARG A 305 -15.73 -13.69 -19.66
N THR A 306 -16.63 -13.17 -20.49
CA THR A 306 -16.86 -11.72 -20.64
C THR A 306 -17.31 -11.09 -19.33
N ASP A 307 -18.23 -11.71 -18.58
CA ASP A 307 -18.66 -11.21 -17.27
C ASP A 307 -17.46 -11.09 -16.30
N LYS A 308 -16.53 -12.05 -16.34
CA LYS A 308 -15.29 -12.01 -15.55
C LYS A 308 -14.34 -10.92 -16.03
N ILE A 309 -14.16 -10.77 -17.34
CA ILE A 309 -13.34 -9.70 -17.96
C ILE A 309 -13.87 -8.31 -17.59
N ASP A 310 -15.18 -8.11 -17.64
CA ASP A 310 -15.82 -6.85 -17.28
C ASP A 310 -15.63 -6.51 -15.79
N SER A 311 -15.57 -7.55 -14.94
CA SER A 311 -15.21 -7.38 -13.53
C SER A 311 -13.78 -6.84 -13.34
N TYR A 312 -12.83 -7.27 -14.18
CA TYR A 312 -11.46 -6.77 -14.16
C TYR A 312 -11.37 -5.34 -14.71
N LYS A 313 -12.09 -5.03 -15.79
CA LYS A 313 -12.21 -3.66 -16.32
C LYS A 313 -12.78 -2.70 -15.28
N LYS A 314 -13.79 -3.13 -14.53
CA LYS A 314 -14.35 -2.35 -13.41
C LYS A 314 -13.32 -2.15 -12.28
N ASN A 315 -12.50 -3.15 -11.98
CA ASN A 315 -11.43 -2.99 -10.99
C ASN A 315 -10.32 -2.05 -11.49
N GLN A 316 -10.00 -2.08 -12.78
CA GLN A 316 -9.03 -1.17 -13.40
C GLN A 316 -9.42 0.30 -13.18
N THR A 317 -10.68 0.66 -13.42
CA THR A 317 -11.15 2.05 -13.25
C THR A 317 -11.09 2.51 -11.79
N LEU A 318 -11.24 1.59 -10.83
CA LEU A 318 -11.07 1.92 -9.40
C LEU A 318 -9.63 2.32 -9.07
N PHE A 319 -8.63 1.66 -9.66
CA PHE A 319 -7.23 2.03 -9.47
C PHE A 319 -6.88 3.33 -10.21
N GLU A 320 -7.37 3.52 -11.44
CA GLU A 320 -7.10 4.76 -12.21
C GLU A 320 -7.62 6.03 -11.52
N GLY A 321 -8.72 5.92 -10.75
CA GLY A 321 -9.32 7.05 -10.04
C GLY A 321 -8.60 7.48 -8.76
N GLY A 322 -7.60 6.74 -8.27
CA GLY A 322 -6.88 7.04 -7.03
C GLY A 322 -7.68 6.67 -5.77
N GLN A 323 -7.57 5.42 -5.30
CA GLN A 323 -8.47 4.88 -4.25
C GLN A 323 -8.40 5.65 -2.93
N ALA A 324 -7.19 6.01 -2.50
CA ALA A 324 -6.97 6.80 -1.28
C ALA A 324 -7.63 8.18 -1.40
N SER A 325 -7.39 8.89 -2.52
CA SER A 325 -7.94 10.24 -2.74
C SER A 325 -9.46 10.23 -2.81
N LEU A 326 -10.06 9.25 -3.52
CA LEU A 326 -11.51 9.10 -3.59
C LEU A 326 -12.12 8.81 -2.21
N THR A 327 -11.46 7.96 -1.41
CA THR A 327 -11.92 7.65 -0.06
C THR A 327 -11.85 8.87 0.84
N ILE A 328 -10.71 9.57 0.87
CA ILE A 328 -10.53 10.78 1.69
C ILE A 328 -11.52 11.87 1.31
N LYS A 329 -11.73 12.13 0.00
CA LYS A 329 -12.76 13.07 -0.46
C LYS A 329 -14.15 12.68 0.02
N ALA A 330 -14.48 11.40 0.01
CA ALA A 330 -15.77 10.90 0.48
C ALA A 330 -15.94 10.96 2.01
N VAL A 331 -14.84 10.81 2.77
CA VAL A 331 -14.79 10.92 4.24
C VAL A 331 -14.95 12.37 4.67
N GLN A 332 -14.14 13.27 4.11
CA GLN A 332 -14.11 14.68 4.49
C GLN A 332 -15.31 15.45 3.96
N GLY A 333 -15.84 15.09 2.79
CA GLY A 333 -16.94 15.82 2.15
C GLY A 333 -16.62 17.32 2.04
N ASN A 334 -17.58 18.16 2.44
CA ASN A 334 -17.43 19.62 2.42
C ASN A 334 -16.48 20.16 3.50
N ARG A 335 -16.16 19.37 4.55
CA ARG A 335 -15.29 19.79 5.67
C ARG A 335 -13.92 20.25 5.18
N ARG A 336 -13.36 19.54 4.19
CA ARG A 336 -12.03 19.84 3.65
C ARG A 336 -11.93 21.28 3.12
N GLU A 337 -12.94 21.73 2.39
CA GLU A 337 -12.93 23.09 1.82
C GLU A 337 -12.98 24.16 2.91
N GLU A 338 -13.78 23.93 3.96
CA GLU A 338 -13.82 24.79 5.16
C GLU A 338 -12.47 24.82 5.90
N GLU A 339 -11.84 23.66 6.12
CA GLU A 339 -10.54 23.55 6.82
C GLU A 339 -9.38 24.17 6.03
N LEU A 340 -9.40 24.06 4.70
CA LEU A 340 -8.46 24.75 3.82
C LEU A 340 -8.68 26.27 3.82
N GLU A 341 -9.93 26.72 3.93
CA GLU A 341 -10.24 28.15 4.07
C GLU A 341 -9.72 28.72 5.40
N LEU A 342 -9.85 27.97 6.49
CA LEU A 342 -9.28 28.32 7.78
C LEU A 342 -7.75 28.42 7.70
N GLY A 343 -7.07 27.44 7.07
CA GLY A 343 -5.63 27.49 6.85
C GLY A 343 -5.18 28.74 6.08
N ARG A 344 -5.91 29.08 5.01
CA ARG A 344 -5.66 30.33 4.27
C ARG A 344 -5.87 31.58 5.13
N LYS A 345 -6.92 31.62 5.95
CA LYS A 345 -7.19 32.76 6.85
C LYS A 345 -6.05 32.95 7.85
N GLN A 346 -5.65 31.88 8.54
CA GLN A 346 -4.55 31.95 9.51
C GLN A 346 -3.22 32.39 8.85
N TYR A 347 -2.87 31.83 7.69
CA TYR A 347 -1.66 32.25 6.97
C TYR A 347 -1.67 33.75 6.70
N TRP A 348 -2.79 34.28 6.19
CA TRP A 348 -2.90 35.69 5.86
C TRP A 348 -3.06 36.62 7.08
N GLU A 349 -3.49 36.09 8.23
CA GLU A 349 -3.41 36.78 9.53
C GLU A 349 -1.95 36.92 9.98
N GLU A 350 -1.13 35.87 9.81
CA GLU A 350 0.30 35.87 10.14
C GLU A 350 1.15 36.65 9.11
N HIS A 351 0.68 36.77 7.86
CA HIS A 351 1.38 37.41 6.73
C HIS A 351 0.67 38.68 6.27
N GLN A 352 0.13 39.46 7.22
CA GLN A 352 -0.71 40.62 6.92
C GLN A 352 0.01 41.67 6.05
N ALA A 353 1.28 41.96 6.31
CA ALA A 353 2.04 42.94 5.54
C ALA A 353 2.24 42.52 4.06
N GLU A 354 2.53 41.24 3.82
CA GLU A 354 2.64 40.68 2.46
C GLU A 354 1.28 40.75 1.75
N LYS A 355 0.20 40.42 2.47
CA LYS A 355 -1.16 40.49 1.94
C LYS A 355 -1.51 41.90 1.49
N GLU A 356 -1.30 42.89 2.36
CA GLU A 356 -1.58 44.30 2.08
C GLU A 356 -0.78 44.79 0.87
N GLN A 357 0.50 44.43 0.78
CA GLN A 357 1.32 44.75 -0.39
C GLN A 357 0.75 44.18 -1.69
N MET A 358 0.32 42.90 -1.68
CA MET A 358 -0.27 42.27 -2.87
C MET A 358 -1.65 42.82 -3.22
N GLU A 359 -2.46 43.18 -2.23
CA GLU A 359 -3.76 43.83 -2.43
C GLU A 359 -3.59 45.24 -3.03
N ASP A 360 -2.61 46.01 -2.55
CA ASP A 360 -2.24 47.31 -3.10
C ASP A 360 -1.67 47.18 -4.52
N GLU A 361 -0.78 46.22 -4.76
CA GLU A 361 -0.24 45.92 -6.10
C GLU A 361 -1.37 45.58 -7.06
N LYS A 362 -2.28 44.67 -6.67
CA LYS A 362 -3.44 44.29 -7.47
C LYS A 362 -4.33 45.50 -7.78
N LYS A 363 -4.56 46.38 -6.79
CA LYS A 363 -5.35 47.59 -6.96
C LYS A 363 -4.69 48.54 -7.97
N GLN A 364 -3.40 48.84 -7.81
CA GLN A 364 -2.65 49.70 -8.72
C GLN A 364 -2.62 49.16 -10.15
N LEU A 365 -2.41 47.84 -10.32
CA LEU A 365 -2.44 47.20 -11.62
C LEU A 365 -3.83 47.26 -12.26
N SER A 366 -4.89 47.07 -11.47
CA SER A 366 -6.28 47.16 -11.95
C SER A 366 -6.64 48.58 -12.37
N GLU A 367 -6.22 49.58 -11.59
CA GLU A 367 -6.35 51.00 -11.94
C GLU A 367 -5.56 51.34 -13.21
N ARG A 368 -4.34 50.79 -13.37
CA ARG A 368 -3.53 50.97 -14.58
C ARG A 368 -4.17 50.35 -15.82
N VAL A 369 -4.74 49.15 -15.71
CA VAL A 369 -5.49 48.52 -16.82
C VAL A 369 -6.66 49.39 -17.26
N ALA A 370 -7.44 49.93 -16.31
CA ALA A 370 -8.55 50.84 -16.61
C ALA A 370 -8.06 52.17 -17.25
N ALA A 371 -6.93 52.70 -16.78
CA ALA A 371 -6.30 53.89 -17.36
C ALA A 371 -5.84 53.63 -18.80
N ILE A 372 -5.18 52.50 -19.06
CA ILE A 372 -4.78 52.08 -20.42
C ILE A 372 -5.99 51.96 -21.34
N ASP A 373 -7.07 51.34 -20.88
CA ASP A 373 -8.31 51.22 -21.68
C ASP A 373 -8.88 52.60 -22.03
N THR A 374 -8.75 53.58 -21.13
CA THR A 374 -9.13 54.99 -21.37
C THR A 374 -8.18 55.69 -22.35
N GLU A 375 -6.87 55.51 -22.21
CA GLU A 375 -5.86 56.06 -23.12
C GLU A 375 -6.07 55.57 -24.56
N ILE A 376 -6.34 54.27 -24.74
CA ILE A 376 -6.63 53.67 -26.04
C ILE A 376 -7.89 54.30 -26.66
N GLN A 377 -8.93 54.56 -25.88
CA GLN A 377 -10.16 55.21 -26.37
C GLN A 377 -9.95 56.71 -26.71
N GLY A 378 -9.04 57.40 -25.99
CA GLY A 378 -8.73 58.82 -26.18
C GLY A 378 -7.80 59.13 -27.37
N MET A 379 -7.10 58.12 -27.87
CA MET A 379 -6.55 57.96 -29.22
C MET A 379 -6.99 58.94 -30.34
N PRO A 380 -6.25 60.02 -30.71
CA PRO A 380 -6.59 60.82 -31.89
C PRO A 380 -6.72 59.98 -33.18
N VAL A 381 -5.83 58.99 -33.36
CA VAL A 381 -5.85 58.08 -34.51
C VAL A 381 -7.15 57.26 -34.61
N PHE A 382 -7.77 56.89 -33.49
CA PHE A 382 -9.05 56.18 -33.48
C PHE A 382 -10.22 57.09 -33.81
N LYS A 383 -10.15 58.36 -33.38
CA LYS A 383 -11.12 59.39 -33.78
C LYS A 383 -11.01 59.68 -35.28
N GLU A 384 -9.80 59.85 -35.80
CA GLU A 384 -9.54 60.06 -37.23
C GLU A 384 -9.99 58.86 -38.08
N LEU A 385 -9.76 57.64 -37.61
CA LEU A 385 -10.24 56.43 -38.27
C LEU A 385 -11.78 56.40 -38.35
N LYS A 386 -12.45 56.78 -37.26
CA LYS A 386 -13.92 56.88 -37.21
C LYS A 386 -14.43 57.95 -38.18
N ASP A 387 -13.82 59.13 -38.19
CA ASP A 387 -14.19 60.23 -39.08
C ASP A 387 -13.95 59.86 -40.57
N ALA A 388 -12.84 59.20 -40.89
CA ALA A 388 -12.56 58.69 -42.24
C ALA A 388 -13.58 57.63 -42.67
N THR A 389 -14.00 56.76 -41.74
CA THR A 389 -15.04 55.74 -41.99
C THR A 389 -16.39 56.39 -42.30
N VAL A 390 -16.77 57.43 -41.54
CA VAL A 390 -18.01 58.20 -41.79
C VAL A 390 -17.98 58.82 -43.18
N LYS A 391 -16.90 59.55 -43.52
CA LYS A 391 -16.75 60.21 -44.83
C LYS A 391 -16.76 59.22 -46.00
N ARG A 392 -16.15 58.04 -45.82
CA ARG A 392 -16.20 56.96 -46.82
C ARG A 392 -17.63 56.47 -47.03
N ASN A 393 -18.38 56.20 -45.95
CA ASN A 393 -19.76 55.74 -46.02
C ASN A 393 -20.67 56.78 -46.70
N GLU A 394 -20.52 58.06 -46.37
CA GLU A 394 -21.24 59.16 -47.06
C GLU A 394 -20.91 59.19 -48.56
N THR A 395 -19.66 58.97 -48.92
CA THR A 395 -19.22 58.90 -50.34
C THR A 395 -19.83 57.67 -51.04
N ASP A 396 -19.89 56.52 -50.36
CA ASP A 396 -20.54 55.31 -50.87
C ASP A 396 -22.04 55.54 -51.15
N GLU A 397 -22.76 56.19 -50.23
CA GLU A 397 -24.17 56.56 -50.40
C GLU A 397 -24.38 57.51 -51.60
N GLN A 398 -23.49 58.48 -51.79
CA GLN A 398 -23.52 59.38 -52.95
C GLN A 398 -23.28 58.63 -54.26
N ILE A 399 -22.33 57.68 -54.29
CA ILE A 399 -22.08 56.84 -55.47
C ILE A 399 -23.31 56.00 -55.80
N VAL A 400 -23.95 55.39 -54.80
CA VAL A 400 -25.15 54.55 -54.99
C VAL A 400 -26.30 55.40 -55.56
N SER A 401 -26.62 56.52 -54.92
CA SER A 401 -27.73 57.39 -55.34
C SER A 401 -27.52 57.96 -56.76
N LEU A 402 -26.31 58.42 -57.09
CA LEU A 402 -25.99 58.87 -58.46
C LEU A 402 -26.03 57.72 -59.48
N SER A 403 -25.61 56.51 -59.10
CA SER A 403 -25.67 55.33 -59.97
C SER A 403 -27.11 54.90 -60.26
N GLU A 404 -27.99 54.95 -59.25
CA GLU A 404 -29.42 54.67 -59.41
C GLU A 404 -30.09 55.72 -60.29
N TYR A 405 -29.80 57.00 -60.07
CA TYR A 405 -30.30 58.08 -60.90
C TYR A 405 -29.84 57.93 -62.35
N GLN A 406 -28.54 57.65 -62.58
CA GLN A 406 -27.98 57.42 -63.91
C GLN A 406 -28.66 56.24 -64.64
N ARG A 407 -28.99 55.15 -63.92
CA ARG A 407 -29.74 54.00 -64.46
C ARG A 407 -31.19 54.35 -64.82
N SER A 408 -31.83 55.23 -64.06
CA SER A 408 -33.21 55.66 -64.29
C SER A 408 -33.39 56.53 -65.55
N LEU A 409 -32.31 57.12 -66.09
CA LEU A 409 -32.35 57.96 -67.29
C LEU A 409 -32.60 57.13 -68.57
N GLY A 410 -33.50 57.61 -69.44
CA GLY A 410 -33.84 56.99 -70.74
C GLY A 410 -32.72 57.04 -71.80
N MET A 411 -32.90 56.30 -72.91
CA MET A 411 -31.90 56.08 -73.96
C MET A 411 -31.39 57.36 -74.66
N PHE A 412 -32.18 58.44 -74.67
CA PHE A 412 -31.84 59.71 -75.34
C PHE A 412 -31.06 60.72 -74.47
N LYS A 413 -30.78 60.41 -73.19
CA LYS A 413 -30.06 61.29 -72.23
C LYS A 413 -28.55 61.04 -72.15
N GLY A 414 -27.91 60.70 -73.28
CA GLY A 414 -26.49 60.29 -73.31
C GLY A 414 -25.49 61.31 -72.71
N LYS A 415 -25.73 62.62 -72.88
CA LYS A 415 -24.88 63.67 -72.30
C LYS A 415 -24.99 63.74 -70.76
N GLU A 416 -26.21 63.67 -70.22
CA GLU A 416 -26.46 63.62 -68.76
C GLU A 416 -25.86 62.35 -68.14
N LYS A 417 -26.01 61.18 -68.79
CA LYS A 417 -25.39 59.94 -68.32
C LYS A 417 -23.87 60.03 -68.25
N LYS A 418 -23.22 60.70 -69.21
CA LYS A 418 -21.77 60.91 -69.23
C LYS A 418 -21.31 61.89 -68.14
N ALA A 419 -22.10 62.93 -67.87
CA ALA A 419 -21.83 63.87 -66.78
C ALA A 419 -21.96 63.22 -65.40
N LEU A 420 -23.01 62.41 -65.18
CA LEU A 420 -23.17 61.62 -63.95
C LEU A 420 -22.07 60.57 -63.80
N GLN A 421 -21.63 59.95 -64.90
CA GLN A 421 -20.49 59.02 -64.86
C GLN A 421 -19.22 59.70 -64.37
N ALA A 422 -18.93 60.91 -64.87
CA ALA A 422 -17.77 61.68 -64.42
C ALA A 422 -17.83 62.03 -62.93
N GLN A 423 -19.02 62.38 -62.39
CA GLN A 423 -19.22 62.61 -60.96
C GLN A 423 -19.04 61.33 -60.13
N ILE A 424 -19.57 60.19 -60.61
CA ILE A 424 -19.38 58.89 -59.97
C ILE A 424 -17.90 58.50 -59.95
N ASP A 425 -17.17 58.74 -61.04
CA ASP A 425 -15.75 58.42 -61.13
C ASP A 425 -14.90 59.31 -60.20
N GLU A 426 -15.26 60.60 -60.05
CA GLU A 426 -14.64 61.50 -59.08
C GLU A 426 -14.89 61.05 -57.63
N LEU A 427 -16.13 60.65 -57.30
CA LEU A 427 -16.46 60.12 -55.98
C LEU A 427 -15.78 58.78 -55.70
N LYS A 428 -15.63 57.91 -56.72
CA LYS A 428 -14.85 56.68 -56.59
C LYS A 428 -13.38 56.94 -56.32
N ALA A 429 -12.80 57.98 -56.93
CA ALA A 429 -11.43 58.40 -56.62
C ALA A 429 -11.33 58.88 -55.16
N LYS A 430 -12.25 59.76 -54.71
CA LYS A 430 -12.31 60.20 -53.30
C LYS A 430 -12.49 59.04 -52.32
N ARG A 431 -13.34 58.06 -52.66
CA ARG A 431 -13.51 56.82 -51.88
C ARG A 431 -12.20 56.04 -51.79
N ALA A 432 -11.45 55.92 -52.89
CA ALA A 432 -10.16 55.26 -52.90
C ALA A 432 -9.16 55.98 -51.98
N ASP A 433 -9.14 57.32 -52.00
CA ASP A 433 -8.30 58.13 -51.10
C ASP A 433 -8.66 57.87 -49.62
N TYR A 434 -9.95 57.77 -49.27
CA TYR A 434 -10.37 57.43 -47.91
C TYR A 434 -9.98 56.01 -47.50
N VAL A 435 -10.06 55.04 -48.42
CA VAL A 435 -9.63 53.66 -48.16
C VAL A 435 -8.12 53.61 -47.90
N GLU A 436 -7.31 54.33 -48.69
CA GLU A 436 -5.87 54.40 -48.48
C GLU A 436 -5.52 55.10 -47.15
N LEU A 437 -6.20 56.22 -46.84
CA LEU A 437 -6.05 56.91 -45.56
C LEU A 437 -6.38 56.00 -44.38
N MET A 438 -7.50 55.27 -44.45
CA MET A 438 -7.88 54.31 -43.41
C MET A 438 -6.82 53.23 -43.22
N SER A 439 -6.28 52.65 -44.30
CA SER A 439 -5.21 51.64 -44.19
C SER A 439 -3.98 52.17 -43.45
N LYS A 440 -3.57 53.42 -43.72
CA LYS A 440 -2.45 54.08 -43.04
C LYS A 440 -2.77 54.36 -41.56
N LEU A 441 -3.98 54.81 -41.27
CA LEU A 441 -4.45 55.05 -39.90
C LEU A 441 -4.59 53.75 -39.10
N GLU A 442 -4.98 52.64 -39.72
CA GLU A 442 -5.05 51.31 -39.09
C GLU A 442 -3.66 50.80 -38.68
N GLU A 443 -2.67 50.93 -39.56
CA GLU A 443 -1.28 50.58 -39.23
C GLU A 443 -0.74 51.47 -38.11
N THR A 444 -1.02 52.78 -38.17
CA THR A 444 -0.63 53.75 -37.14
C THR A 444 -1.28 53.40 -35.80
N ALA A 445 -2.59 53.14 -35.78
CA ALA A 445 -3.34 52.73 -34.60
C ALA A 445 -2.81 51.42 -34.00
N LYS A 446 -2.49 50.44 -34.85
CA LYS A 446 -1.91 49.17 -34.43
C LYS A 446 -0.54 49.37 -33.77
N SER A 447 0.32 50.20 -34.36
CA SER A 447 1.65 50.50 -33.81
C SER A 447 1.58 51.30 -32.50
N ALA A 448 0.67 52.28 -32.42
CA ALA A 448 0.47 53.14 -31.25
C ALA A 448 -0.15 52.38 -30.07
N ARG A 449 -1.06 51.43 -30.34
CA ARG A 449 -1.72 50.63 -29.31
C ARG A 449 -0.86 49.48 -28.79
N LYS A 450 0.02 48.91 -29.63
CA LYS A 450 0.88 47.78 -29.27
C LYS A 450 1.58 47.89 -27.90
N PRO A 451 2.31 48.97 -27.56
CA PRO A 451 2.98 49.06 -26.27
C PRO A 451 2.00 49.06 -25.09
N LEU A 452 0.82 49.67 -25.26
CA LEU A 452 -0.23 49.68 -24.24
C LEU A 452 -0.92 48.32 -24.09
N ASP A 453 -1.16 47.61 -25.19
CA ASP A 453 -1.71 46.25 -25.15
C ASP A 453 -0.70 45.28 -24.49
N ASP A 454 0.60 45.44 -24.76
CA ASP A 454 1.67 44.66 -24.13
C ASP A 454 1.73 44.92 -22.61
N GLU A 455 1.63 46.20 -22.20
CA GLU A 455 1.58 46.60 -20.79
C GLU A 455 0.31 46.06 -20.10
N ARG A 456 -0.86 46.22 -20.71
CA ARG A 456 -2.14 45.69 -20.24
C ARG A 456 -2.09 44.17 -20.06
N THR A 457 -1.52 43.46 -21.02
CA THR A 457 -1.36 42.01 -20.95
C THR A 457 -0.44 41.61 -19.80
N SER A 458 0.67 42.32 -19.61
CA SER A 458 1.59 42.08 -18.50
C SER A 458 0.92 42.33 -17.15
N ALA A 459 0.20 43.45 -17.00
CA ALA A 459 -0.54 43.79 -15.79
C ALA A 459 -1.64 42.75 -15.49
N GLN A 460 -2.41 42.33 -16.50
CA GLN A 460 -3.44 41.32 -16.35
C GLN A 460 -2.86 39.97 -15.92
N ARG A 461 -1.73 39.57 -16.49
CA ARG A 461 -1.01 38.37 -16.08
C ARG A 461 -0.60 38.45 -14.61
N ARG A 462 -0.04 39.58 -14.17
CA ARG A 462 0.38 39.78 -12.78
C ARG A 462 -0.81 39.78 -11.81
N ILE A 463 -1.94 40.37 -12.19
CA ILE A 463 -3.19 40.27 -11.42
C ILE A 463 -3.61 38.79 -11.26
N SER A 464 -3.56 38.00 -12.33
CA SER A 464 -3.89 36.56 -12.26
C SER A 464 -2.92 35.78 -11.38
N GLU A 465 -1.63 36.11 -11.38
CA GLU A 465 -0.65 35.51 -10.47
C GLU A 465 -0.97 35.83 -9.00
N ILE A 466 -1.29 37.08 -8.68
CA ILE A 466 -1.68 37.51 -7.32
C ILE A 466 -2.96 36.78 -6.88
N GLU A 467 -3.97 36.70 -7.75
CA GLU A 467 -5.21 35.96 -7.47
C GLU A 467 -4.99 34.47 -7.25
N ALA A 468 -4.06 33.87 -7.98
CA ALA A 468 -3.66 32.48 -7.76
C ALA A 468 -2.96 32.32 -6.40
N GLU A 469 -2.09 33.26 -6.00
CA GLU A 469 -1.41 33.22 -4.70
C GLU A 469 -2.39 33.36 -3.52
N PHE A 470 -3.46 34.17 -3.65
CA PHE A 470 -4.52 34.25 -2.64
C PHE A 470 -5.35 32.95 -2.51
N LYS A 471 -5.47 32.17 -3.58
CA LYS A 471 -6.22 30.90 -3.60
C LYS A 471 -5.36 29.68 -3.25
N LYS A 472 -4.05 29.85 -3.17
CA LYS A 472 -3.10 28.78 -2.89
C LYS A 472 -3.40 28.11 -1.55
N GLU A 473 -3.26 26.79 -1.50
CA GLU A 473 -3.42 26.03 -0.26
C GLU A 473 -2.32 26.40 0.74
N ARG A 474 -2.69 26.66 2.00
CA ARG A 474 -1.78 27.09 3.08
C ARG A 474 -1.93 26.18 4.31
N GLY A 475 -1.80 24.88 4.08
CA GLY A 475 -2.11 23.88 5.10
C GLY A 475 -3.61 23.71 5.33
N GLN A 476 -3.97 22.67 6.07
CA GLN A 476 -5.34 22.32 6.42
C GLN A 476 -5.44 22.34 7.95
N ILE A 477 -6.28 23.23 8.50
CA ILE A 477 -6.50 23.29 9.95
C ILE A 477 -7.68 22.39 10.28
N SER A 478 -7.41 21.21 10.83
CA SER A 478 -8.45 20.26 11.20
C SER A 478 -9.18 20.65 12.49
N ARG A 479 -10.49 20.38 12.60
CA ARG A 479 -11.26 20.64 13.85
C ARG A 479 -10.92 19.62 14.95
N ALA A 480 -11.14 20.06 16.20
CA ALA A 480 -10.52 19.60 17.45
C ALA A 480 -10.45 18.08 17.68
N ALA A 481 -9.21 17.55 17.65
CA ALA A 481 -8.85 16.22 18.17
C ALA A 481 -9.34 16.01 19.61
N GLY A 482 -9.29 17.06 20.44
CA GLY A 482 -9.71 17.04 21.84
C GLY A 482 -11.19 16.71 22.08
N GLN A 483 -12.05 16.73 21.04
CA GLN A 483 -13.44 16.27 21.17
C GLN A 483 -13.54 14.74 21.33
N PHE A 484 -12.59 13.99 20.76
CA PHE A 484 -12.62 12.53 20.74
C PHE A 484 -11.67 11.90 21.75
N THR A 485 -10.74 12.64 22.33
CA THR A 485 -9.68 12.04 23.13
C THR A 485 -10.15 11.50 24.48
N ILE A 486 -9.71 10.31 24.84
CA ILE A 486 -9.80 9.80 26.21
C ILE A 486 -8.57 10.31 26.99
N PRO A 487 -8.74 11.08 28.08
CA PRO A 487 -7.60 11.57 28.86
C PRO A 487 -6.72 10.43 29.35
N ASN A 488 -5.40 10.57 29.20
CA ASN A 488 -4.40 9.57 29.60
C ASN A 488 -4.66 8.18 29.01
N ALA A 489 -5.15 8.08 27.77
CA ALA A 489 -5.34 6.80 27.09
C ALA A 489 -4.05 5.98 26.98
N VAL A 490 -2.93 6.68 26.76
CA VAL A 490 -1.58 6.13 26.72
C VAL A 490 -0.75 6.84 27.79
N VAL A 491 -0.09 6.06 28.65
CA VAL A 491 0.81 6.54 29.72
C VAL A 491 2.08 5.71 29.65
N ASP A 492 3.24 6.36 29.63
CA ASP A 492 4.56 5.72 29.54
C ASP A 492 4.65 4.70 28.40
N GLY A 493 4.11 5.05 27.22
CA GLY A 493 4.14 4.20 26.04
C GLY A 493 3.26 2.94 26.14
N LYS A 494 2.29 2.90 27.06
CA LYS A 494 1.37 1.75 27.24
C LYS A 494 -0.07 2.24 27.36
N PHE A 495 -1.01 1.45 26.86
CA PHE A 495 -2.42 1.75 27.09
C PHE A 495 -2.74 1.69 28.59
N ALA A 496 -3.36 2.76 29.09
CA ALA A 496 -3.83 2.85 30.47
C ALA A 496 -5.35 2.66 30.60
N ILE A 497 -6.05 2.51 29.47
CA ILE A 497 -7.50 2.31 29.39
C ILE A 497 -7.89 0.84 29.25
N THR A 498 -9.16 0.55 29.52
CA THR A 498 -9.78 -0.77 29.45
C THR A 498 -10.79 -0.85 28.30
N PRO A 499 -11.15 -2.06 27.84
CA PRO A 499 -12.22 -2.25 26.85
C PRO A 499 -13.54 -1.57 27.22
N ASN A 500 -13.94 -1.60 28.49
CA ASN A 500 -15.16 -0.93 28.97
C ASN A 500 -15.08 0.60 28.82
N ILE A 501 -13.94 1.21 29.18
CA ILE A 501 -13.74 2.66 29.02
C ILE A 501 -13.86 3.05 27.54
N LEU A 502 -13.21 2.29 26.65
CA LEU A 502 -13.29 2.54 25.21
C LEU A 502 -14.72 2.38 24.68
N PHE A 503 -15.44 1.34 25.11
CA PHE A 503 -16.81 1.08 24.69
C PHE A 503 -17.79 2.18 25.13
N GLU A 504 -17.75 2.61 26.39
CA GLU A 504 -18.60 3.71 26.88
C GLU A 504 -18.25 5.04 26.21
N HIS A 505 -16.97 5.29 25.97
CA HIS A 505 -16.54 6.46 25.22
C HIS A 505 -17.15 6.48 23.81
N PHE A 506 -17.11 5.36 23.09
CA PHE A 506 -17.66 5.24 21.73
C PHE A 506 -19.17 5.50 21.65
N LYS A 507 -19.95 5.14 22.68
CA LYS A 507 -21.38 5.50 22.74
C LYS A 507 -21.62 7.01 22.70
N SER A 508 -20.67 7.80 23.18
CA SER A 508 -20.80 9.26 23.30
C SER A 508 -20.23 10.04 22.11
N VAL A 509 -19.21 9.51 21.44
CA VAL A 509 -18.47 10.25 20.41
C VAL A 509 -18.75 9.83 18.96
N LEU A 510 -19.36 8.65 18.75
CA LEU A 510 -19.68 8.19 17.40
C LEU A 510 -20.69 9.14 16.71
N PRO A 511 -20.38 9.67 15.52
CA PRO A 511 -21.31 10.52 14.80
C PRO A 511 -22.45 9.70 14.20
N ALA A 512 -23.66 10.27 14.13
CA ALA A 512 -24.76 9.69 13.35
C ALA A 512 -24.32 9.47 11.89
N PRO A 513 -24.70 8.35 11.23
CA PRO A 513 -25.63 7.30 11.68
C PRO A 513 -24.97 6.13 12.44
N TYR A 514 -23.72 6.24 12.87
CA TYR A 514 -22.98 5.13 13.47
C TYR A 514 -23.36 4.90 14.93
N ALA A 515 -23.41 3.64 15.35
CA ALA A 515 -23.68 3.27 16.72
C ALA A 515 -22.92 2.00 17.11
N VAL A 516 -22.60 1.88 18.40
CA VAL A 516 -22.00 0.67 18.96
C VAL A 516 -23.07 -0.25 19.55
N GLU A 517 -23.02 -1.55 19.24
CA GLU A 517 -24.05 -2.51 19.68
C GLU A 517 -23.63 -3.33 20.91
N GLU A 518 -22.49 -4.03 20.82
CA GLU A 518 -22.14 -5.06 21.81
C GLU A 518 -20.63 -5.09 22.04
N LEU A 519 -20.24 -5.29 23.30
CA LEU A 519 -18.88 -5.67 23.72
C LEU A 519 -18.93 -7.09 24.29
N LYS A 520 -18.34 -8.06 23.58
CA LYS A 520 -18.37 -9.48 24.00
C LYS A 520 -17.06 -10.22 23.68
N PRO A 521 -16.78 -11.34 24.36
CA PRO A 521 -15.70 -12.23 23.97
C PRO A 521 -15.94 -12.80 22.57
N GLN A 522 -14.95 -12.68 21.69
CA GLN A 522 -14.94 -13.34 20.39
C GLN A 522 -13.49 -13.59 19.96
N ALA A 523 -13.24 -14.79 19.43
CA ALA A 523 -11.94 -15.11 18.86
C ALA A 523 -11.54 -14.08 17.79
N CYS A 524 -10.30 -13.60 17.86
CA CYS A 524 -9.76 -12.73 16.82
C CYS A 524 -9.27 -13.58 15.65
N ASP A 525 -9.75 -13.29 14.45
CA ASP A 525 -9.25 -13.94 13.23
C ASP A 525 -7.77 -13.62 12.93
N LEU A 526 -7.17 -12.65 13.63
CA LEU A 526 -5.77 -12.25 13.47
C LEU A 526 -4.80 -13.26 14.12
N ASN A 527 -5.21 -13.92 15.21
CA ASN A 527 -4.40 -14.91 15.91
C ASN A 527 -5.29 -15.81 16.80
N GLU A 528 -5.33 -17.11 16.49
CA GLU A 528 -6.09 -18.13 17.22
C GLU A 528 -5.62 -18.26 18.69
N ASP A 529 -4.39 -17.85 19.01
CA ASP A 529 -3.82 -17.90 20.37
C ASP A 529 -4.18 -16.66 21.23
N MET A 530 -4.92 -15.68 20.71
CA MET A 530 -5.37 -14.51 21.49
C MET A 530 -6.59 -14.85 22.37
N ALA A 531 -6.41 -15.78 23.31
CA ALA A 531 -7.37 -16.05 24.36
C ALA A 531 -7.61 -14.77 25.19
N GLY A 532 -8.87 -14.32 25.29
CA GLY A 532 -9.26 -13.10 26.01
C GLY A 532 -9.68 -11.91 25.14
N THR A 533 -9.59 -12.02 23.80
CA THR A 533 -10.03 -10.94 22.89
C THR A 533 -11.52 -10.61 23.07
N LEU A 534 -11.82 -9.32 23.21
CA LEU A 534 -13.17 -8.77 23.14
C LEU A 534 -13.39 -8.14 21.78
N VAL A 535 -14.62 -8.14 21.30
CA VAL A 535 -15.02 -7.45 20.08
C VAL A 535 -16.06 -6.40 20.41
N MET A 536 -15.91 -5.23 19.78
CA MET A 536 -16.87 -4.15 19.75
C MET A 536 -17.37 -3.97 18.31
N PHE A 537 -18.67 -4.05 18.09
CA PHE A 537 -19.30 -3.88 16.77
C PHE A 537 -19.82 -2.45 16.59
N VAL A 538 -19.36 -1.78 15.53
CA VAL A 538 -19.86 -0.47 15.12
C VAL A 538 -20.67 -0.62 13.84
N ILE A 539 -21.96 -0.33 13.90
CA ILE A 539 -22.89 -0.46 12.77
C ILE A 539 -23.18 0.89 12.10
N ASP A 540 -23.56 0.85 10.82
CA ASP A 540 -24.10 2.00 10.09
C ASP A 540 -25.63 1.88 9.98
N ASN A 541 -26.36 2.67 10.79
CA ASN A 541 -27.82 2.62 10.83
C ASN A 541 -28.49 3.18 9.55
N SER A 542 -27.74 3.79 8.62
CA SER A 542 -28.31 4.27 7.36
C SER A 542 -28.51 3.17 6.32
N ILE A 543 -28.00 1.95 6.57
CA ILE A 543 -28.05 0.84 5.60
C ILE A 543 -29.20 -0.10 5.93
N ALA A 544 -30.12 -0.27 4.97
CA ALA A 544 -31.35 -1.06 5.14
C ALA A 544 -31.12 -2.58 5.26
N ASP A 545 -30.01 -3.11 4.72
CA ASP A 545 -29.71 -4.54 4.73
C ASP A 545 -28.71 -4.89 5.84
N LYS A 546 -29.24 -5.22 7.02
CA LYS A 546 -28.46 -5.59 8.22
C LYS A 546 -27.66 -6.89 8.06
N ASN A 547 -27.97 -7.73 7.07
CA ASN A 547 -27.32 -9.02 6.86
C ASN A 547 -25.96 -8.93 6.14
N LYS A 548 -25.57 -7.74 5.65
CA LYS A 548 -24.33 -7.54 4.89
C LYS A 548 -23.09 -7.23 5.73
N ASN A 549 -23.17 -7.34 7.07
CA ASN A 549 -22.06 -7.02 7.98
C ASN A 549 -21.45 -5.64 7.67
N THR A 550 -22.28 -4.62 7.52
CA THR A 550 -21.93 -3.32 6.92
C THR A 550 -21.16 -2.38 7.86
N GLY A 551 -20.81 -2.87 9.04
CA GLY A 551 -20.11 -2.14 10.08
C GLY A 551 -18.59 -2.35 10.10
N VAL A 552 -17.99 -1.91 11.19
CA VAL A 552 -16.58 -2.11 11.53
C VAL A 552 -16.51 -2.92 12.82
N ASN A 553 -15.67 -3.95 12.80
CA ASN A 553 -15.39 -4.76 13.99
C ASN A 553 -14.08 -4.25 14.60
N ILE A 554 -14.13 -3.91 15.88
CA ILE A 554 -12.96 -3.49 16.65
C ILE A 554 -12.66 -4.60 17.65
N PHE A 555 -11.61 -5.36 17.38
CA PHE A 555 -11.10 -6.38 18.30
C PHE A 555 -10.15 -5.72 19.28
N ILE A 556 -10.29 -6.02 20.56
CA ILE A 556 -9.53 -5.43 21.65
C ILE A 556 -8.86 -6.57 22.40
N ASP A 557 -7.54 -6.61 22.35
CA ASP A 557 -6.74 -7.58 23.08
C ASP A 557 -6.56 -7.10 24.53
N ALA A 558 -7.18 -7.81 25.46
CA ALA A 558 -7.05 -7.60 26.89
C ALA A 558 -7.26 -8.93 27.62
N ALA A 559 -6.85 -9.04 28.88
CA ALA A 559 -7.16 -10.23 29.68
C ALA A 559 -8.65 -10.29 30.10
N GLY A 560 -9.35 -9.15 30.07
CA GLY A 560 -10.76 -9.01 30.39
C GLY A 560 -11.26 -7.60 30.11
N LYS A 561 -12.57 -7.36 30.30
CA LYS A 561 -13.23 -6.08 29.97
C LYS A 561 -12.78 -4.88 30.82
N ASP A 562 -12.22 -5.17 31.99
CA ASP A 562 -11.73 -4.20 32.97
C ASP A 562 -10.19 -4.23 33.09
N GLU A 563 -9.53 -5.02 32.26
CA GLU A 563 -8.07 -5.13 32.21
C GLU A 563 -7.50 -4.17 31.16
N LYS A 564 -6.22 -3.80 31.33
CA LYS A 564 -5.55 -2.89 30.39
C LYS A 564 -5.48 -3.49 28.98
N ILE A 565 -5.74 -2.65 28.00
CA ILE A 565 -5.61 -3.01 26.58
C ILE A 565 -4.14 -3.27 26.24
N ARG A 566 -3.88 -4.27 25.41
CA ARG A 566 -2.56 -4.56 24.82
C ARG A 566 -2.47 -4.10 23.37
N SER A 567 -3.52 -4.35 22.59
CA SER A 567 -3.63 -3.90 21.20
C SER A 567 -5.09 -3.80 20.76
N ILE A 568 -5.34 -3.03 19.70
CA ILE A 568 -6.66 -2.83 19.10
C ILE A 568 -6.54 -3.12 17.61
N TYR A 569 -7.43 -3.97 17.09
CA TYR A 569 -7.49 -4.31 15.68
C TYR A 569 -8.82 -3.87 15.07
N VAL A 570 -8.75 -2.88 14.18
CA VAL A 570 -9.90 -2.34 13.46
C VAL A 570 -10.03 -3.06 12.12
N ARG A 571 -11.19 -3.65 11.87
CA ARG A 571 -11.48 -4.47 10.68
C ARG A 571 -12.76 -3.99 10.01
N ALA A 572 -12.70 -3.75 8.71
CA ALA A 572 -13.89 -3.64 7.88
C ALA A 572 -14.34 -5.01 7.36
N SER A 573 -15.64 -5.17 7.11
CA SER A 573 -16.13 -6.29 6.31
C SER A 573 -15.64 -6.21 4.85
N ALA A 574 -15.49 -7.37 4.21
CA ALA A 574 -14.75 -7.52 2.96
C ALA A 574 -15.54 -7.04 1.72
N GLU A 575 -15.68 -5.72 1.49
CA GLU A 575 -16.21 -5.20 0.22
C GLU A 575 -15.53 -3.90 -0.29
N ARG A 576 -15.63 -3.69 -1.61
CA ARG A 576 -14.82 -2.80 -2.49
C ARG A 576 -14.85 -1.30 -2.16
N ALA A 577 -13.86 -0.61 -2.75
CA ALA A 577 -13.23 0.66 -2.41
C ALA A 577 -14.09 1.88 -2.02
N SER A 578 -15.34 2.05 -2.47
CA SER A 578 -16.04 3.34 -2.26
C SER A 578 -16.93 3.39 -1.01
N LYS A 579 -17.73 2.35 -0.73
CA LYS A 579 -18.72 2.41 0.36
C LYS A 579 -18.13 2.04 1.72
N TYR A 580 -17.30 0.99 1.77
CA TYR A 580 -16.76 0.46 3.02
C TYR A 580 -15.39 1.03 3.38
N GLY A 581 -14.65 1.56 2.40
CA GLY A 581 -13.42 2.32 2.65
C GLY A 581 -13.68 3.56 3.49
N LYS A 582 -14.80 4.25 3.23
CA LYS A 582 -15.23 5.42 3.99
C LYS A 582 -15.51 5.08 5.45
N VAL A 583 -16.37 4.10 5.72
CA VAL A 583 -16.74 3.72 7.10
C VAL A 583 -15.51 3.26 7.89
N PHE A 584 -14.67 2.42 7.28
CA PHE A 584 -13.39 2.00 7.88
C PHE A 584 -12.52 3.19 8.27
N THR A 585 -12.39 4.17 7.38
CA THR A 585 -11.55 5.35 7.61
C THR A 585 -12.09 6.23 8.71
N ILE A 586 -13.42 6.48 8.74
CA ILE A 586 -14.07 7.28 9.79
C ILE A 586 -13.94 6.60 11.15
N ILE A 587 -14.30 5.32 11.25
CA ILE A 587 -14.29 4.64 12.54
C ILE A 587 -12.85 4.42 13.02
N GLY A 588 -11.94 4.03 12.13
CA GLY A 588 -10.53 3.88 12.48
C GLY A 588 -9.90 5.21 12.92
N SER A 589 -10.22 6.33 12.28
CA SER A 589 -9.67 7.63 12.69
C SER A 589 -10.19 8.06 14.06
N ILE A 590 -11.46 7.78 14.38
CA ILE A 590 -12.03 7.98 15.72
C ILE A 590 -11.28 7.15 16.77
N VAL A 591 -10.99 5.87 16.50
CA VAL A 591 -10.18 5.05 17.42
C VAL A 591 -8.83 5.71 17.68
N VAL A 592 -8.15 6.19 16.63
CA VAL A 592 -6.84 6.83 16.77
C VAL A 592 -6.90 8.14 17.56
N MET A 593 -7.87 9.01 17.26
CA MET A 593 -8.07 10.26 18.00
C MET A 593 -8.52 10.05 19.45
N SER A 594 -9.20 8.94 19.75
CA SER A 594 -9.51 8.55 21.13
C SER A 594 -8.27 8.19 21.94
N LEU A 595 -7.20 7.77 21.28
CA LEU A 595 -5.96 7.31 21.92
C LEU A 595 -4.86 8.38 21.96
N SER A 596 -4.92 9.39 21.09
CA SER A 596 -3.94 10.48 21.04
C SER A 596 -4.59 11.85 20.92
N ALA A 597 -4.20 12.77 21.80
CA ALA A 597 -4.60 14.18 21.76
C ALA A 597 -3.86 14.97 20.67
N ASN A 598 -2.72 14.44 20.19
CA ASN A 598 -1.75 15.19 19.39
C ASN A 598 -1.94 14.98 17.88
N ILE A 599 -2.84 14.08 17.47
CA ILE A 599 -3.13 13.82 16.06
C ILE A 599 -4.37 14.56 15.60
N SER A 600 -4.27 15.27 14.47
CA SER A 600 -5.43 15.95 13.87
C SER A 600 -6.42 14.94 13.28
N GLN A 601 -7.70 15.32 13.12
CA GLN A 601 -8.69 14.42 12.51
C GLN A 601 -8.30 14.05 11.06
N SER A 602 -7.79 15.02 10.30
CA SER A 602 -7.33 14.77 8.93
C SER A 602 -6.10 13.86 8.89
N ASP A 603 -5.16 13.97 9.82
CA ASP A 603 -4.00 13.08 9.88
C ASP A 603 -4.38 11.66 10.30
N ALA A 604 -5.31 11.51 11.26
CA ALA A 604 -5.85 10.22 11.66
C ALA A 604 -6.61 9.54 10.50
N GLU A 605 -7.43 10.29 9.76
CA GLU A 605 -8.11 9.80 8.55
C GLU A 605 -7.11 9.40 7.47
N ASN A 606 -6.10 10.21 7.20
CA ASN A 606 -5.05 9.91 6.25
C ASN A 606 -4.26 8.66 6.66
N ALA A 607 -3.86 8.53 7.92
CA ALA A 607 -3.13 7.36 8.43
C ALA A 607 -3.93 6.06 8.20
N ILE A 608 -5.20 6.03 8.59
CA ILE A 608 -6.07 4.86 8.43
C ILE A 608 -6.38 4.57 6.96
N CYS A 609 -6.65 5.61 6.16
CA CYS A 609 -6.92 5.44 4.73
C CYS A 609 -5.69 4.89 4.00
N ASN A 610 -4.52 5.43 4.31
CA ASN A 610 -3.25 5.06 3.69
C ASN A 610 -2.81 3.65 4.06
N ILE A 611 -3.11 3.19 5.28
CA ILE A 611 -2.88 1.78 5.66
C ILE A 611 -3.55 0.80 4.68
N LYS A 612 -4.70 1.19 4.13
CA LYS A 612 -5.45 0.38 3.17
C LYS A 612 -5.00 0.58 1.72
N TYR A 613 -4.78 1.83 1.32
CA TYR A 613 -4.68 2.21 -0.09
C TYR A 613 -3.33 2.83 -0.51
N SER A 614 -2.38 3.01 0.40
CA SER A 614 -1.08 3.61 0.09
C SER A 614 0.05 2.59 0.17
N ASN A 615 0.95 2.65 -0.81
CA ASN A 615 2.13 1.79 -0.86
C ASN A 615 3.29 2.27 0.04
N SER A 616 3.23 3.50 0.56
CA SER A 616 4.31 4.14 1.30
C SER A 616 4.08 4.22 2.81
N SER A 617 2.81 4.14 3.24
CA SER A 617 2.39 4.61 4.57
C SER A 617 1.59 3.54 5.34
N SER A 618 1.95 2.27 5.18
CA SER A 618 1.29 1.16 5.91
C SER A 618 1.75 0.97 7.35
N LEU A 619 2.62 1.87 7.82
CA LEU A 619 3.08 1.98 9.19
C LEU A 619 3.12 3.47 9.51
N TYR A 620 2.34 3.90 10.49
CA TYR A 620 2.34 5.23 11.05
C TYR A 620 2.70 5.11 12.53
N GLY A 621 3.59 5.98 13.01
CA GLY A 621 3.94 6.03 14.41
C GLY A 621 4.12 7.47 14.86
N ASP A 622 3.47 7.83 15.97
CA ASP A 622 3.61 9.13 16.62
C ASP A 622 3.25 8.98 18.11
N ASP A 623 3.96 9.69 18.99
CA ASP A 623 3.74 9.71 20.45
C ASP A 623 3.50 8.33 21.11
N GLY A 624 4.29 7.33 20.70
CA GLY A 624 4.24 5.98 21.28
C GLY A 624 3.07 5.11 20.77
N LEU A 625 2.20 5.61 19.88
CA LEU A 625 1.26 4.79 19.12
C LEU A 625 1.91 4.29 17.84
N ILE A 626 1.61 3.05 17.49
CA ILE A 626 1.97 2.40 16.24
C ILE A 626 0.69 1.91 15.59
N ILE A 627 0.43 2.38 14.38
CA ILE A 627 -0.69 1.99 13.54
C ILE A 627 -0.12 1.32 12.30
N GLU A 628 -0.40 0.03 12.13
CA GLU A 628 0.12 -0.74 11.00
C GLU A 628 -0.97 -1.53 10.28
N ALA A 629 -0.76 -1.75 8.98
CA ALA A 629 -1.61 -2.63 8.21
C ALA A 629 -1.58 -4.04 8.82
N ALA A 630 -2.74 -4.69 8.83
CA ALA A 630 -2.88 -6.09 9.16
C ALA A 630 -3.77 -6.77 8.12
N THR A 631 -3.44 -8.00 7.75
CA THR A 631 -4.19 -8.77 6.75
C THR A 631 -4.29 -10.20 7.22
N TYR A 632 -5.47 -10.80 7.13
CA TYR A 632 -5.67 -12.21 7.44
C TYR A 632 -6.61 -12.86 6.42
N SER A 633 -6.55 -14.19 6.36
CA SER A 633 -7.40 -15.01 5.51
C SER A 633 -8.18 -15.97 6.39
N THR A 634 -9.51 -15.93 6.36
CA THR A 634 -10.34 -16.96 6.99
C THR A 634 -10.93 -17.89 5.94
N LYS A 635 -10.97 -19.19 6.26
CA LYS A 635 -11.70 -20.17 5.46
C LYS A 635 -13.17 -20.10 5.82
N LEU A 636 -13.99 -19.51 4.95
CA LEU A 636 -15.44 -19.63 5.04
C LEU A 636 -15.86 -21.00 4.50
N LEU A 637 -16.59 -21.76 5.34
CA LEU A 637 -17.17 -23.07 4.99
C LEU A 637 -16.13 -24.11 4.50
N GLY A 638 -14.86 -23.95 4.88
CA GLY A 638 -13.77 -24.84 4.48
C GLY A 638 -13.33 -24.75 3.02
N ILE A 639 -13.94 -23.88 2.21
CA ILE A 639 -13.74 -23.85 0.74
C ILE A 639 -13.35 -22.47 0.17
N MET A 640 -13.57 -21.36 0.89
CA MET A 640 -13.22 -20.02 0.41
C MET A 640 -12.31 -19.28 1.39
N ASN A 641 -11.14 -18.85 0.94
CA ASN A 641 -10.31 -17.91 1.69
C ASN A 641 -10.81 -16.48 1.45
N VAL A 642 -11.35 -15.84 2.48
CA VAL A 642 -11.70 -14.42 2.45
C VAL A 642 -10.59 -13.63 3.10
N ARG A 643 -9.94 -12.75 2.35
CA ARG A 643 -8.93 -11.84 2.89
C ARG A 643 -9.57 -10.56 3.42
N TYR A 644 -9.29 -10.26 4.67
CA TYR A 644 -9.71 -9.01 5.31
C TYR A 644 -8.49 -8.14 5.56
N GLN A 645 -8.67 -6.85 5.31
CA GLN A 645 -7.71 -5.82 5.64
C GLN A 645 -8.19 -5.06 6.87
N GLY A 646 -7.25 -4.71 7.73
CA GLY A 646 -7.51 -3.91 8.91
C GLY A 646 -6.30 -3.11 9.35
N ALA A 647 -6.48 -2.30 10.38
CA ALA A 647 -5.44 -1.54 11.03
C ALA A 647 -5.21 -2.13 12.44
N LEU A 648 -3.99 -2.57 12.70
CA LEU A 648 -3.54 -2.93 14.04
C LEU A 648 -2.96 -1.67 14.70
N ILE A 649 -3.53 -1.31 15.85
CA ILE A 649 -3.13 -0.18 16.68
C ILE A 649 -2.56 -0.78 17.96
N ARG A 650 -1.33 -0.40 18.28
CA ARG A 650 -0.62 -0.83 19.48
C ARG A 650 0.25 0.30 19.99
N THR A 651 0.80 0.16 21.18
CA THR A 651 1.84 1.08 21.64
C THR A 651 3.23 0.51 21.36
N GLY A 652 4.26 1.34 21.48
CA GLY A 652 5.64 0.88 21.62
C GLY A 652 5.79 -0.12 22.79
N LYS A 653 6.90 -0.87 22.81
CA LYS A 653 7.19 -1.77 23.93
C LYS A 653 7.47 -1.02 25.23
#